data_AF-A0A943MM84-F1
#
_entry.id   AF-A0A943MM84-F1
#
_cell.length_a   1.000
_cell.length_b   1.000
_cell.length_c   1.000
_cell.angle_alpha   90.00
_cell.angle_beta   90.00
_cell.angle_gamma   90.00
#
_symmetry.space_group_name_H-M   'P 1'
#
loop_
_entity.id
_entity.type
_entity.pdbx_description
1 polymer ?
#
loop_
_entity_poly.entity_id
_entity_poly.type
_entity_poly.pdbx_seq_one_letter_code
_entity_poly.pdbx_strand_id
1 'polypeptide(L)'
;MKRQFLARRLTAMACTAALLVSSVPLSWVQAVAYKQEPVKIPQFLMTATASSEESKSDTCYASYAIDGDTGTMWHTRWSSTASAPHWLSVDLGRTVELAKLTYLPRQDGNQNGYVQEYEISVSTDGQTYTPVLDGTWACDMAEKEAVFSTPVSARYVRLEAVGASMASCAECNIFAASSVYTPLWSLLEQAYDILNEAEVGDGIHQFPQEQMELFQQAVDDAELKAASLSESDESAIQAAADALEHAINTFQASQNMYSREDLKELLAQAQALLENTGTGTGDGEASQLAKNAFTEAIQKAEGVFQEPSSSNMQIHMAYETLETARATFQDHIVTDQKSLAGVWELKLGSYSPEDGALSDTCILPGTLDENKKGNRNTSVNTNHLNRKYTYTGDAVYQKTVFIPDNWAGKHVTFLMERTKNTRVWVNGQEQTNYNANDTLGTAQEYVLTGLIPGQENTLTVQVRNTDYAVSTGSHMLTEETVTNWNGILGKIELKATDPVFIKDVRIYPDIHAKTAQAKITIANTTGQAIHGTLALQAHSYNHEGSVHTVPQAVQEFTLGADEEEQEIEVTYHMGEEVRLWSEFDPSMYEMTVTLDSEENFADAFVESFGMREFKTSGTKFTINGITTFMRGEGNSAVFPLTGYPYMTKAEWLDFFSKAQALGINFFRFHSWTPPEAAFEAADELGIYMQPELYGFGGTPFSAYYDEEAVRILHYLANHPSFVMFAWGNELDTTGSNRDGANALRELCRSVDNTRLYAEGSNNNYWSPSFNTGDDYWTTCKTKANSDPYHTRISFSWVDAASGGALESMQPNTTFNYQHAISEIDKPLMNHEAGQYQVLPLFDEEIPKYEKGVFEARNLQYYRDLMESKGLLYMNEIFSK
;
A
#
# COMPACT_ATOMS: atom_id res chain seq x y z
N MET A 1 35.55 46.09 -42.28
CA MET A 1 36.76 46.95 -42.35
C MET A 1 37.04 47.53 -40.95
N LYS A 2 37.87 46.85 -40.11
CA LYS A 2 38.23 47.24 -38.70
C LYS A 2 37.01 47.28 -37.73
N ARG A 3 37.05 47.15 -36.39
CA ARG A 3 37.96 46.62 -35.32
C ARG A 3 37.13 46.61 -33.99
N GLN A 4 37.43 45.93 -32.87
CA GLN A 4 38.07 44.63 -32.53
C GLN A 4 37.99 44.43 -30.98
N PHE A 5 37.76 43.20 -30.47
CA PHE A 5 37.72 42.80 -29.03
C PHE A 5 36.59 43.38 -28.12
N LEU A 6 36.27 42.90 -26.91
CA LEU A 6 36.18 41.58 -26.23
C LEU A 6 36.00 41.87 -24.71
N ALA A 7 35.02 41.23 -24.06
CA ALA A 7 35.04 40.74 -22.66
C ALA A 7 35.04 41.66 -21.39
N ARG A 8 34.12 41.27 -20.47
CA ARG A 8 34.23 41.07 -19.00
C ARG A 8 33.99 42.21 -17.98
N ARG A 9 32.95 41.97 -17.16
CA ARG A 9 32.81 42.08 -15.67
C ARG A 9 33.46 43.27 -14.91
N LEU A 10 32.60 44.03 -14.21
CA LEU A 10 32.72 44.53 -12.81
C LEU A 10 31.27 44.89 -12.39
N THR A 11 30.69 44.54 -11.22
CA THR A 11 31.08 44.65 -9.80
C THR A 11 30.90 46.07 -9.21
N ALA A 12 29.86 46.22 -8.38
CA ALA A 12 29.62 47.16 -7.26
C ALA A 12 29.97 48.68 -7.36
N MET A 13 28.99 49.57 -7.07
CA MET A 13 28.91 50.30 -5.76
C MET A 13 27.87 51.46 -5.71
N ALA A 14 27.16 51.53 -4.56
CA ALA A 14 26.83 52.73 -3.75
C ALA A 14 25.75 53.79 -4.14
N CYS A 15 24.77 53.95 -3.22
CA CYS A 15 24.12 55.20 -2.73
C CYS A 15 23.18 56.01 -3.68
N THR A 16 22.12 56.73 -3.27
CA THR A 16 21.66 57.23 -1.94
C THR A 16 20.18 57.70 -1.95
N ALA A 17 19.44 57.63 -0.82
CA ALA A 17 18.36 58.54 -0.33
C ALA A 17 17.07 58.85 -1.17
N ALA A 18 15.86 59.12 -0.62
CA ALA A 18 15.31 59.01 0.75
C ALA A 18 13.75 59.19 0.84
N LEU A 19 13.14 58.52 1.84
CA LEU A 19 12.01 58.91 2.74
C LEU A 19 10.67 59.51 2.23
N LEU A 20 9.54 58.92 2.70
CA LEU A 20 8.62 59.54 3.69
C LEU A 20 7.57 58.57 4.30
N VAL A 21 7.88 58.06 5.50
CA VAL A 21 7.07 57.99 6.75
C VAL A 21 5.62 57.45 6.75
N SER A 22 5.44 56.33 7.46
CA SER A 22 4.44 56.20 8.55
C SER A 22 5.07 55.42 9.73
N SER A 23 4.49 55.53 10.93
CA SER A 23 5.18 55.32 12.21
C SER A 23 5.03 53.92 12.83
N VAL A 24 6.16 53.32 13.25
CA VAL A 24 6.25 52.20 14.22
C VAL A 24 7.28 52.58 15.29
N PRO A 25 7.03 52.35 16.60
CA PRO A 25 7.89 52.86 17.68
C PRO A 25 9.24 52.14 17.82
N LEU A 26 10.20 52.83 18.44
CA LEU A 26 11.54 52.31 18.70
C LEU A 26 11.52 51.15 19.72
N SER A 27 11.99 49.98 19.29
CA SER A 27 12.89 49.14 20.09
C SER A 27 13.77 48.31 19.15
N TRP A 28 14.96 48.83 18.88
CA TRP A 28 16.09 48.09 18.31
C TRP A 28 17.25 48.18 19.30
N VAL A 29 18.23 47.28 19.15
CA VAL A 29 19.37 47.05 20.07
C VAL A 29 18.90 46.30 21.33
N GLN A 30 19.28 45.04 21.60
CA GLN A 30 20.45 44.28 21.12
C GLN A 30 20.08 42.95 20.44
N ALA A 31 20.43 42.82 19.16
CA ALA A 31 20.88 41.55 18.59
C ALA A 31 22.27 41.83 18.02
N VAL A 32 23.32 41.42 18.74
CA VAL A 32 24.67 41.40 18.17
C VAL A 32 24.71 40.16 17.28
N ALA A 33 24.71 40.36 15.96
CA ALA A 33 24.83 39.28 15.01
C ALA A 33 26.08 38.46 15.34
N TYR A 34 25.86 37.22 15.79
CA TYR A 34 26.91 36.26 16.04
C TYR A 34 27.53 35.84 14.70
N LYS A 35 28.84 35.58 14.66
CA LYS A 35 29.63 35.66 13.41
C LYS A 35 29.87 34.33 12.68
N GLN A 36 29.29 33.25 13.19
CA GLN A 36 29.31 31.87 12.69
C GLN A 36 27.94 31.27 13.05
N GLU A 37 27.36 30.33 12.29
CA GLU A 37 26.07 29.76 12.71
C GLU A 37 26.21 28.90 13.99
N PRO A 38 25.26 28.94 14.94
CA PRO A 38 25.23 28.05 16.09
C PRO A 38 25.19 26.57 15.68
N VAL A 39 25.85 25.73 16.46
CA VAL A 39 26.09 24.32 16.11
C VAL A 39 25.27 23.42 17.02
N LYS A 40 24.43 22.55 16.45
CA LYS A 40 23.67 21.55 17.20
C LYS A 40 24.63 20.63 17.94
N ILE A 41 24.37 20.41 19.22
CA ILE A 41 25.09 19.42 20.02
C ILE A 41 24.41 18.07 19.73
N PRO A 42 25.15 17.01 19.32
CA PRO A 42 24.56 15.70 19.06
C PRO A 42 23.85 15.12 20.29
N GLN A 43 22.64 14.58 20.09
CA GLN A 43 21.74 14.22 21.18
C GLN A 43 22.20 12.97 21.96
N PHE A 44 22.96 12.05 21.35
CA PHE A 44 23.57 10.91 22.04
C PHE A 44 24.59 11.32 23.14
N LEU A 45 25.09 12.56 23.12
CA LEU A 45 25.93 13.11 24.19
C LEU A 45 25.11 13.55 25.42
N MET A 46 23.78 13.54 25.31
CA MET A 46 22.86 14.09 26.29
C MET A 46 22.14 13.00 27.08
N THR A 47 21.61 13.38 28.24
CA THR A 47 20.57 12.60 28.94
C THR A 47 19.46 13.53 29.39
N ALA A 48 18.22 13.06 29.38
CA ALA A 48 17.06 13.86 29.77
C ALA A 48 16.38 13.29 31.02
N THR A 49 15.87 14.20 31.84
CA THR A 49 15.05 13.91 33.03
C THR A 49 13.88 14.88 33.06
N ALA A 50 12.78 14.52 33.70
CA ALA A 50 11.60 15.37 33.76
C ALA A 50 10.95 15.39 35.14
N SER A 51 10.07 16.38 35.36
CA SER A 51 9.19 16.43 36.54
C SER A 51 8.30 15.19 36.70
N SER A 52 7.94 14.57 35.57
CA SER A 52 7.09 13.39 35.44
C SER A 52 7.07 12.92 33.99
N GLU A 53 6.83 11.63 33.77
CA GLU A 53 6.70 11.02 32.44
C GLU A 53 5.56 9.99 32.42
N GLU A 54 4.89 9.84 31.28
CA GLU A 54 3.93 8.75 31.08
C GLU A 54 4.66 7.46 30.68
N SER A 55 4.24 6.35 31.30
CA SER A 55 4.87 5.03 31.15
C SER A 55 3.92 3.86 31.41
N LYS A 56 2.62 4.13 31.55
CA LYS A 56 1.60 3.14 31.91
C LYS A 56 0.41 3.13 30.96
N SER A 57 -0.11 4.30 30.60
CA SER A 57 -1.14 4.42 29.55
C SER A 57 -0.53 4.45 28.15
N ASP A 58 0.73 4.85 28.07
CA ASP A 58 1.55 5.02 26.86
C ASP A 58 3.03 5.06 27.30
N THR A 59 3.96 5.09 26.36
CA THR A 59 5.41 5.28 26.60
C THR A 59 5.83 6.66 26.11
N CYS A 60 6.04 7.61 27.04
CA CYS A 60 6.43 8.99 26.73
C CYS A 60 7.54 9.49 27.68
N TYR A 61 8.67 8.76 27.71
CA TYR A 61 9.79 8.98 28.62
C TYR A 61 10.51 10.30 28.37
N ALA A 62 11.20 10.85 29.38
CA ALA A 62 11.99 12.07 29.21
C ALA A 62 13.07 11.96 28.11
N SER A 63 13.61 10.75 27.87
CA SER A 63 14.57 10.46 26.80
C SER A 63 14.03 10.66 25.39
N TYR A 64 12.71 10.52 25.18
CA TYR A 64 12.04 10.72 23.90
C TYR A 64 11.88 12.19 23.50
N ALA A 65 12.52 13.12 24.23
CA ALA A 65 12.69 14.49 23.78
C ALA A 65 14.11 14.77 23.24
N ILE A 66 14.95 13.74 23.17
CA ILE A 66 16.35 13.80 22.72
C ILE A 66 16.80 12.51 22.00
N ASP A 67 15.88 11.76 21.38
CA ASP A 67 16.24 10.53 20.64
C ASP A 67 16.36 10.72 19.13
N GLY A 68 15.97 11.88 18.60
CA GLY A 68 16.05 12.22 17.19
C GLY A 68 14.82 11.77 16.39
N ASP A 69 13.83 11.15 17.03
CA ASP A 69 12.60 10.72 16.40
C ASP A 69 11.44 11.67 16.73
N THR A 70 11.16 12.59 15.80
CA THR A 70 10.02 13.52 15.85
C THR A 70 8.63 12.87 16.00
N GLY A 71 8.53 11.55 15.78
CA GLY A 71 7.32 10.75 16.02
C GLY A 71 7.15 10.28 17.46
N THR A 72 8.21 10.27 18.28
CA THR A 72 8.12 10.04 19.72
C THR A 72 7.90 11.36 20.47
N MET A 73 7.75 11.28 21.80
CA MET A 73 7.72 12.46 22.66
C MET A 73 7.97 12.12 24.13
N TRP A 74 8.62 13.02 24.86
CA TRP A 74 8.35 13.17 26.29
C TRP A 74 6.93 13.70 26.49
N HIS A 75 6.21 13.17 27.48
CA HIS A 75 4.95 13.76 27.93
C HIS A 75 4.76 13.60 29.44
N THR A 76 4.28 14.64 30.12
CA THR A 76 3.93 14.59 31.54
C THR A 76 2.86 13.54 31.82
N ARG A 77 3.04 12.77 32.88
CA ARG A 77 2.16 11.66 33.27
C ARG A 77 0.69 12.06 33.40
N TRP A 78 -0.20 11.33 32.73
CA TRP A 78 -1.66 11.49 32.80
C TRP A 78 -2.39 10.27 33.38
N SER A 79 -1.78 9.09 33.36
CA SER A 79 -2.29 7.85 33.98
C SER A 79 -2.46 7.95 35.51
N SER A 80 -1.80 8.93 36.12
CA SER A 80 -2.06 9.41 37.47
C SER A 80 -1.55 10.84 37.62
N THR A 81 -2.26 11.65 38.41
CA THR A 81 -2.02 13.10 38.57
C THR A 81 -0.54 13.42 38.80
N ALA A 82 0.07 14.11 37.83
CA ALA A 82 1.30 14.87 38.05
C ALA A 82 0.94 16.24 38.65
N SER A 83 1.91 16.89 39.31
CA SER A 83 1.72 18.25 39.85
C SER A 83 2.77 19.17 39.25
N ALA A 84 2.34 20.36 38.84
CA ALA A 84 3.21 21.42 38.35
C ALA A 84 4.19 21.90 39.46
N PRO A 85 5.35 22.49 39.11
CA PRO A 85 5.80 22.83 37.76
C PRO A 85 6.16 21.62 36.90
N HIS A 86 5.87 21.71 35.60
CA HIS A 86 6.23 20.69 34.62
C HIS A 86 7.48 21.12 33.87
N TRP A 87 8.52 20.29 33.89
CA TRP A 87 9.80 20.63 33.28
C TRP A 87 10.50 19.40 32.68
N LEU A 88 11.28 19.66 31.64
CA LEU A 88 12.26 18.77 31.03
C LEU A 88 13.65 19.36 31.28
N SER A 89 14.60 18.55 31.73
CA SER A 89 16.00 18.96 31.92
C SER A 89 16.95 18.02 31.21
N VAL A 90 17.75 18.60 30.32
CA VAL A 90 18.78 17.95 29.52
C VAL A 90 20.14 18.20 30.17
N ASP A 91 20.89 17.14 30.45
CA ASP A 91 22.32 17.16 30.79
C ASP A 91 23.12 16.95 29.50
N LEU A 92 24.00 17.89 29.13
CA LEU A 92 24.85 17.85 27.95
C LEU A 92 26.15 17.04 28.15
N GLY A 93 26.33 16.42 29.32
CA GLY A 93 27.52 15.66 29.72
C GLY A 93 28.75 16.52 30.03
N ARG A 94 28.85 17.72 29.43
CA ARG A 94 29.94 18.70 29.59
C ARG A 94 29.41 20.14 29.64
N THR A 95 30.22 21.06 30.13
CA THR A 95 29.89 22.50 30.08
C THR A 95 30.20 23.06 28.70
N VAL A 96 29.26 23.78 28.09
CA VAL A 96 29.40 24.40 26.77
C VAL A 96 28.88 25.84 26.81
N GLU A 97 29.37 26.70 25.92
CA GLU A 97 28.79 28.02 25.68
C GLU A 97 27.57 27.89 24.76
N LEU A 98 26.37 27.99 25.31
CA LEU A 98 25.11 27.76 24.59
C LEU A 98 24.60 29.03 23.88
N ALA A 99 24.00 28.87 22.70
CA ALA A 99 23.41 29.97 21.91
C ALA A 99 21.89 29.90 21.79
N LYS A 100 21.31 28.72 21.59
CA LYS A 100 19.85 28.53 21.52
C LYS A 100 19.42 27.12 21.97
N LEU A 101 18.14 27.02 22.28
CA LEU A 101 17.36 25.78 22.37
C LEU A 101 16.30 25.83 21.26
N THR A 102 15.98 24.69 20.65
CA THR A 102 14.72 24.53 19.91
C THR A 102 13.82 23.50 20.59
N TYR A 103 12.52 23.70 20.41
CA TYR A 103 11.44 22.90 21.00
C TYR A 103 10.48 22.52 19.88
N LEU A 104 10.36 21.23 19.61
CA LEU A 104 9.36 20.65 18.72
C LEU A 104 8.18 20.11 19.55
N PRO A 105 6.97 20.62 19.37
CA PRO A 105 5.75 19.99 19.91
C PRO A 105 5.54 18.58 19.33
N ARG A 106 4.71 17.76 19.99
CA ARG A 106 4.25 16.47 19.43
C ARG A 106 3.66 16.63 18.03
N GLN A 107 3.97 15.68 17.14
CA GLN A 107 3.65 15.78 15.70
C GLN A 107 2.37 15.03 15.27
N ASP A 108 1.61 14.47 16.22
CA ASP A 108 0.40 13.67 15.98
C ASP A 108 -0.90 14.49 15.78
N GLY A 109 -0.78 15.81 15.62
CA GLY A 109 -1.92 16.73 15.46
C GLY A 109 -2.68 17.05 16.76
N ASN A 110 -2.30 16.46 17.90
CA ASN A 110 -2.96 16.70 19.18
C ASN A 110 -2.27 17.85 19.95
N GLN A 111 -3.02 18.87 20.36
CA GLN A 111 -2.49 20.04 21.06
C GLN A 111 -2.20 19.81 22.56
N ASN A 112 -2.49 18.62 23.09
CA ASN A 112 -2.31 18.32 24.51
C ASN A 112 -0.82 18.27 24.88
N GLY A 113 -0.41 19.12 25.83
CA GLY A 113 0.98 19.24 26.28
C GLY A 113 1.79 20.34 25.59
N TYR A 114 1.25 21.08 24.64
CA TYR A 114 1.99 22.17 23.98
C TYR A 114 2.47 23.25 24.97
N VAL A 115 3.78 23.41 25.08
CA VAL A 115 4.41 24.49 25.85
C VAL A 115 4.15 25.84 25.17
N GLN A 116 3.35 26.70 25.81
CA GLN A 116 2.95 28.03 25.30
C GLN A 116 3.58 29.19 26.07
N GLU A 117 3.78 29.05 27.38
CA GLU A 117 4.54 29.98 28.22
C GLU A 117 5.69 29.18 28.83
N TYR A 118 6.91 29.72 28.79
CA TYR A 118 8.11 28.96 29.16
C TYR A 118 9.12 29.79 29.95
N GLU A 119 9.87 29.10 30.82
CA GLU A 119 11.12 29.58 31.38
C GLU A 119 12.23 28.59 31.02
N ILE A 120 13.36 29.10 30.55
CA ILE A 120 14.59 28.34 30.35
C ILE A 120 15.60 28.76 31.42
N SER A 121 16.03 27.74 32.17
CA SER A 121 16.94 27.84 33.30
C SER A 121 18.16 26.92 33.05
N VAL A 122 19.36 27.37 33.40
CA VAL A 122 20.61 26.60 33.18
C VAL A 122 21.33 26.27 34.48
N SER A 123 22.16 25.23 34.47
CA SER A 123 23.04 24.86 35.59
C SER A 123 24.38 24.31 35.12
N THR A 124 25.38 24.35 36.00
CA THR A 124 26.68 23.65 35.85
C THR A 124 26.83 22.46 36.80
N ASP A 125 25.99 22.34 37.83
CA ASP A 125 26.06 21.31 38.88
C ASP A 125 24.83 20.38 38.93
N GLY A 126 23.79 20.67 38.14
CA GLY A 126 22.55 19.89 38.08
C GLY A 126 21.62 20.08 39.29
N GLN A 127 21.96 21.01 40.20
CA GLN A 127 21.20 21.28 41.43
C GLN A 127 20.75 22.74 41.51
N THR A 128 21.66 23.67 41.21
CA THR A 128 21.44 25.12 41.24
C THR A 128 21.14 25.60 39.82
N TYR A 129 19.87 25.89 39.54
CA TYR A 129 19.43 26.43 38.24
C TYR A 129 19.27 27.94 38.29
N THR A 130 19.68 28.62 37.22
CA THR A 130 19.59 30.07 37.04
C THR A 130 18.74 30.37 35.80
N PRO A 131 17.64 31.13 35.91
CA PRO A 131 16.86 31.57 34.75
C PRO A 131 17.69 32.43 33.80
N VAL A 132 17.57 32.18 32.49
CA VAL A 132 18.32 32.92 31.44
C VAL A 132 17.45 33.43 30.31
N LEU A 133 16.24 32.87 30.12
CA LEU A 133 15.27 33.32 29.13
C LEU A 133 13.86 32.90 29.55
N ASP A 134 12.89 33.81 29.41
CA ASP A 134 11.46 33.50 29.49
C ASP A 134 10.76 33.97 28.21
N GLY A 135 9.57 33.44 27.94
CA GLY A 135 8.83 33.83 26.75
C GLY A 135 7.53 33.07 26.51
N THR A 136 6.97 33.28 25.32
CA THR A 136 5.78 32.58 24.84
C THR A 136 5.97 32.08 23.41
N TRP A 137 5.33 30.96 23.09
CA TRP A 137 5.29 30.34 21.77
C TRP A 137 3.85 30.15 21.30
N ALA A 138 3.67 30.09 19.97
CA ALA A 138 2.36 29.86 19.37
C ALA A 138 1.88 28.40 19.56
N CYS A 139 0.57 28.23 19.71
CA CYS A 139 -0.07 26.92 19.90
C CYS A 139 -0.28 26.20 18.55
N ASP A 140 0.82 25.77 17.93
CA ASP A 140 0.86 25.03 16.67
C ASP A 140 2.03 24.02 16.67
N MET A 141 2.09 23.13 15.66
CA MET A 141 3.08 22.04 15.55
C MET A 141 4.49 22.47 15.10
N ALA A 142 4.69 23.72 14.66
CA ALA A 142 5.98 24.12 14.10
C ALA A 142 7.10 24.06 15.15
N GLU A 143 8.36 23.86 14.72
CA GLU A 143 9.49 24.00 15.64
C GLU A 143 9.56 25.44 16.18
N LYS A 144 9.87 25.56 17.48
CA LYS A 144 9.97 26.83 18.18
C LYS A 144 11.42 27.08 18.59
N GLU A 145 11.89 28.32 18.50
CA GLU A 145 13.23 28.71 18.94
C GLU A 145 13.23 29.51 20.24
N ALA A 146 14.27 29.32 21.04
CA ALA A 146 14.63 30.11 22.21
C ALA A 146 16.10 30.52 22.10
N VAL A 147 16.37 31.74 21.64
CA VAL A 147 17.72 32.27 21.39
C VAL A 147 18.21 33.09 22.57
N PHE A 148 19.39 32.77 23.10
CA PHE A 148 20.00 33.50 24.20
C PHE A 148 20.66 34.80 23.72
N SER A 149 20.43 35.91 24.43
CA SER A 149 20.91 37.25 24.03
C SER A 149 22.44 37.40 24.07
N THR A 150 23.11 36.55 24.83
CA THR A 150 24.57 36.31 24.83
C THR A 150 24.82 34.83 25.10
N PRO A 151 25.96 34.25 24.66
CA PRO A 151 26.30 32.88 25.00
C PRO A 151 26.27 32.60 26.51
N VAL A 152 25.79 31.41 26.89
CA VAL A 152 25.57 31.01 28.29
C VAL A 152 26.36 29.75 28.60
N SER A 153 27.34 29.86 29.50
CA SER A 153 28.13 28.71 29.97
C SER A 153 27.29 27.77 30.86
N ALA A 154 26.98 26.57 30.37
CA ALA A 154 26.12 25.62 31.07
C ALA A 154 26.40 24.16 30.70
N ARG A 155 26.08 23.24 31.63
CA ARG A 155 26.05 21.79 31.37
C ARG A 155 24.62 21.25 31.32
N TYR A 156 23.72 21.81 32.13
CA TYR A 156 22.32 21.42 32.19
C TYR A 156 21.45 22.55 31.66
N VAL A 157 20.47 22.21 30.84
CA VAL A 157 19.41 23.12 30.38
C VAL A 157 18.08 22.57 30.86
N ARG A 158 17.20 23.43 31.37
CA ARG A 158 15.85 23.07 31.79
C ARG A 158 14.84 23.96 31.07
N LEU A 159 13.89 23.33 30.39
CA LEU A 159 12.69 23.95 29.86
C LEU A 159 11.55 23.68 30.84
N GLU A 160 11.00 24.74 31.45
CA GLU A 160 9.81 24.68 32.30
C GLU A 160 8.59 25.23 31.55
N ALA A 161 7.49 24.48 31.57
CA ALA A 161 6.20 24.88 31.02
C ALA A 161 5.41 25.67 32.08
N VAL A 162 5.52 26.99 32.01
CA VAL A 162 5.00 27.92 33.03
C VAL A 162 3.47 27.90 33.01
N GLY A 163 2.87 27.71 34.18
CA GLY A 163 1.40 27.69 34.35
C GLY A 163 0.66 26.52 33.66
N ALA A 164 1.37 25.62 32.97
CA ALA A 164 0.78 24.52 32.22
C ALA A 164 0.22 23.42 33.15
N SER A 165 -0.84 22.75 32.70
CA SER A 165 -1.44 21.59 33.41
C SER A 165 -0.90 20.24 32.94
N MET A 166 -0.25 20.23 31.78
CA MET A 166 0.47 19.12 31.15
C MET A 166 1.54 19.74 30.23
N ALA A 167 2.62 19.01 29.97
CA ALA A 167 3.66 19.39 29.02
C ALA A 167 4.11 18.18 28.19
N SER A 168 4.53 18.44 26.95
CA SER A 168 5.05 17.46 26.01
C SER A 168 6.19 18.05 25.20
N CYS A 169 7.09 17.23 24.67
CA CYS A 169 8.16 17.64 23.76
C CYS A 169 8.51 16.46 22.86
N ALA A 170 8.37 16.61 21.54
CA ALA A 170 8.91 15.64 20.58
C ALA A 170 10.42 15.76 20.52
N GLU A 171 10.95 16.97 20.30
CA GLU A 171 12.40 17.18 20.22
C GLU A 171 12.85 18.45 20.94
N CYS A 172 13.99 18.35 21.63
CA CYS A 172 14.62 19.41 22.41
C CYS A 172 16.10 19.54 22.03
N ASN A 173 16.38 20.30 20.96
CA ASN A 173 17.74 20.42 20.43
C ASN A 173 18.48 21.60 21.09
N ILE A 174 19.71 21.36 21.54
CA ILE A 174 20.55 22.37 22.20
C ILE A 174 21.72 22.73 21.28
N PHE A 175 21.99 24.04 21.12
CA PHE A 175 23.00 24.55 20.21
C PHE A 175 24.11 25.28 20.96
N ALA A 176 25.37 24.92 20.67
CA ALA A 176 26.54 25.66 21.10
C ALA A 176 26.74 26.91 20.24
N ALA A 177 27.20 28.01 20.86
CA ALA A 177 27.62 29.22 20.14
C ALA A 177 28.89 28.96 19.31
N SER A 178 29.88 28.29 19.91
CA SER A 178 31.07 27.81 19.21
C SER A 178 31.58 26.55 19.92
N SER A 179 32.18 25.66 19.15
CA SER A 179 32.75 24.41 19.65
C SER A 179 33.95 23.99 18.80
N VAL A 180 35.01 23.48 19.42
CA VAL A 180 36.11 22.83 18.69
C VAL A 180 35.66 21.52 18.04
N TYR A 181 34.56 20.92 18.51
CA TYR A 181 33.96 19.73 17.92
C TYR A 181 33.10 19.98 16.69
N THR A 182 32.89 21.25 16.28
CA THR A 182 31.97 21.61 15.18
C THR A 182 32.12 20.73 13.93
N PRO A 183 33.33 20.49 13.38
CA PRO A 183 33.49 19.63 12.20
C PRO A 183 32.99 18.20 12.45
N LEU A 184 33.31 17.63 13.62
CA LEU A 184 32.92 16.27 13.99
C LEU A 184 31.41 16.15 14.26
N TRP A 185 30.81 17.14 14.93
CA TRP A 185 29.38 17.14 15.25
C TRP A 185 28.51 17.29 13.99
N SER A 186 28.88 18.16 13.04
CA SER A 186 28.15 18.30 11.78
C SER A 186 28.29 17.06 10.88
N LEU A 187 29.44 16.38 10.90
CA LEU A 187 29.61 15.11 10.18
C LEU A 187 28.86 13.95 10.85
N LEU A 188 28.73 13.93 12.17
CA LEU A 188 27.89 12.95 12.88
C LEU A 188 26.40 13.14 12.53
N GLU A 189 25.91 14.38 12.51
CA GLU A 189 24.54 14.69 12.05
C GLU A 189 24.31 14.20 10.61
N GLN A 190 25.20 14.55 9.68
CA GLN A 190 25.15 14.03 8.31
C GLN A 190 25.22 12.50 8.23
N ALA A 191 26.00 11.85 9.09
CA ALA A 191 26.12 10.40 9.09
C ALA A 191 24.84 9.70 9.58
N TYR A 192 24.15 10.26 10.58
CA TYR A 192 22.84 9.75 11.00
C TYR A 192 21.79 9.91 9.90
N ASP A 193 21.75 11.05 9.21
CA ASP A 193 20.85 11.24 8.05
C ASP A 193 21.08 10.15 7.00
N ILE A 194 22.35 9.88 6.65
CA ILE A 194 22.72 8.82 5.72
C ILE A 194 22.33 7.43 6.23
N LEU A 195 22.59 7.10 7.50
CA LEU A 195 22.21 5.81 8.10
C LEU A 195 20.69 5.60 8.13
N ASN A 196 19.91 6.68 8.31
CA ASN A 196 18.46 6.63 8.33
C ASN A 196 17.83 6.45 6.93
N GLU A 197 18.49 6.97 5.88
CA GLU A 197 18.00 6.90 4.49
C GLU A 197 18.54 5.70 3.69
N ALA A 198 19.75 5.23 4.00
CA ALA A 198 20.46 4.25 3.17
C ALA A 198 19.85 2.84 3.22
N GLU A 199 19.51 2.29 2.05
CA GLU A 199 19.03 0.92 1.92
C GLU A 199 20.17 -0.10 1.85
N VAL A 200 20.09 -1.18 2.62
CA VAL A 200 21.04 -2.30 2.52
C VAL A 200 20.54 -3.34 1.53
N GLY A 201 21.37 -3.71 0.56
CA GLY A 201 21.08 -4.79 -0.38
C GLY A 201 21.97 -4.81 -1.62
N ASP A 202 21.65 -5.74 -2.52
CA ASP A 202 22.35 -5.96 -3.80
C ASP A 202 21.69 -5.22 -4.98
N GLY A 203 20.57 -4.52 -4.75
CA GLY A 203 19.85 -3.75 -5.77
C GLY A 203 20.54 -2.41 -6.09
N ILE A 204 20.22 -1.83 -7.24
CA ILE A 204 20.72 -0.50 -7.64
C ILE A 204 20.20 0.57 -6.66
N HIS A 205 21.01 1.59 -6.41
CA HIS A 205 20.83 2.62 -5.35
C HIS A 205 20.92 2.11 -3.91
N GLN A 206 21.03 0.79 -3.68
CA GLN A 206 21.28 0.21 -2.37
C GLN A 206 22.78 0.14 -2.07
N PHE A 207 23.13 -0.10 -0.81
CA PHE A 207 24.49 -0.21 -0.29
C PHE A 207 24.77 -1.66 0.13
N PRO A 208 25.95 -2.23 -0.21
CA PRO A 208 26.32 -3.56 0.26
C PRO A 208 26.38 -3.63 1.79
N GLN A 209 25.91 -4.75 2.37
CA GLN A 209 25.87 -4.93 3.84
C GLN A 209 27.22 -4.70 4.52
N GLU A 210 28.32 -5.22 3.95
CA GLU A 210 29.69 -5.01 4.47
C GLU A 210 30.04 -3.52 4.56
N GLN A 211 29.58 -2.70 3.62
CA GLN A 211 29.85 -1.26 3.61
C GLN A 211 29.01 -0.52 4.64
N MET A 212 27.75 -0.96 4.87
CA MET A 212 26.93 -0.44 5.95
C MET A 212 27.54 -0.76 7.33
N GLU A 213 28.00 -1.99 7.55
CA GLU A 213 28.66 -2.40 8.80
C GLU A 213 29.94 -1.59 9.06
N LEU A 214 30.76 -1.36 8.02
CA LEU A 214 31.97 -0.52 8.11
C LEU A 214 31.63 0.96 8.35
N PHE A 215 30.55 1.47 7.77
CA PHE A 215 30.12 2.86 7.95
C PHE A 215 29.56 3.09 9.35
N GLN A 216 28.66 2.21 9.83
CA GLN A 216 28.18 2.22 11.21
C GLN A 216 29.35 2.14 12.20
N GLN A 217 30.31 1.23 11.97
CA GLN A 217 31.51 1.15 12.82
C GLN A 217 32.28 2.48 12.86
N ALA A 218 32.39 3.21 11.75
CA ALA A 218 33.06 4.51 11.71
C ALA A 218 32.27 5.60 12.45
N VAL A 219 30.93 5.53 12.46
CA VAL A 219 30.06 6.41 13.25
C VAL A 219 30.22 6.11 14.74
N ASP A 220 30.13 4.86 15.19
CA ASP A 220 30.35 4.45 16.59
C ASP A 220 31.73 4.93 17.10
N ASP A 221 32.77 4.80 16.27
CA ASP A 221 34.13 5.24 16.58
C ASP A 221 34.25 6.77 16.67
N ALA A 222 33.43 7.50 15.91
CA ALA A 222 33.35 8.96 15.92
C ALA A 222 32.52 9.49 17.10
N GLU A 223 31.42 8.83 17.45
CA GLU A 223 30.64 9.06 18.67
C GLU A 223 31.52 8.92 19.92
N LEU A 224 32.24 7.80 20.03
CA LEU A 224 33.13 7.53 21.14
C LEU A 224 34.19 8.63 21.28
N LYS A 225 34.76 9.11 20.16
CA LYS A 225 35.73 10.23 20.14
C LYS A 225 35.07 11.54 20.55
N ALA A 226 33.89 11.87 20.02
CA ALA A 226 33.14 13.07 20.39
C ALA A 226 32.80 13.09 21.90
N ALA A 227 32.45 11.94 22.47
CA ALA A 227 32.14 11.76 23.89
C ALA A 227 33.36 11.80 24.82
N SER A 228 34.51 11.24 24.40
CA SER A 228 35.66 10.99 25.28
C SER A 228 36.86 11.93 25.13
N LEU A 229 37.01 12.62 23.99
CA LEU A 229 38.10 13.56 23.80
C LEU A 229 37.96 14.82 24.69
N SER A 230 39.10 15.47 24.94
CA SER A 230 39.16 16.76 25.63
C SER A 230 39.16 17.90 24.62
N GLU A 231 38.50 19.01 24.94
CA GLU A 231 38.54 20.26 24.14
C GLU A 231 39.96 20.80 23.92
N SER A 232 40.90 20.39 24.77
CA SER A 232 42.32 20.74 24.65
C SER A 232 43.09 19.96 23.57
N ASP A 233 42.49 18.93 22.97
CA ASP A 233 43.09 18.12 21.90
C ASP A 233 42.36 18.34 20.56
N GLU A 234 42.37 19.59 20.10
CA GLU A 234 41.85 20.00 18.78
C GLU A 234 42.39 19.11 17.64
N SER A 235 43.62 18.57 17.79
CA SER A 235 44.24 17.72 16.77
C SER A 235 43.61 16.33 16.66
N ALA A 236 43.28 15.70 17.79
CA ALA A 236 42.55 14.43 17.81
C ALA A 236 41.10 14.61 17.35
N ILE A 237 40.47 15.74 17.69
CA ILE A 237 39.10 16.07 17.27
C ILE A 237 39.03 16.26 15.74
N GLN A 238 39.97 17.01 15.15
CA GLN A 238 40.02 17.17 13.70
C GLN A 238 40.34 15.83 13.00
N ALA A 239 41.27 15.03 13.53
CA ALA A 239 41.56 13.70 12.97
C ALA A 239 40.37 12.73 13.04
N ALA A 240 39.48 12.87 14.04
CA ALA A 240 38.22 12.14 14.11
C ALA A 240 37.22 12.61 13.03
N ALA A 241 37.12 13.93 12.81
CA ALA A 241 36.30 14.51 11.75
C ALA A 241 36.76 14.07 10.36
N ASP A 242 38.06 14.21 10.05
CA ASP A 242 38.66 13.79 8.76
C ASP A 242 38.41 12.29 8.47
N ALA A 243 38.45 11.44 9.52
CA ALA A 243 38.18 10.02 9.40
C ALA A 243 36.70 9.71 9.11
N LEU A 244 35.76 10.41 9.77
CA LEU A 244 34.33 10.27 9.51
C LEU A 244 33.95 10.82 8.14
N GLU A 245 34.49 11.97 7.73
CA GLU A 245 34.32 12.50 6.36
C GLU A 245 34.81 11.50 5.31
N HIS A 246 35.95 10.86 5.53
CA HIS A 246 36.44 9.81 4.64
C HIS A 246 35.51 8.58 4.59
N ALA A 247 34.95 8.17 5.73
CA ALA A 247 33.99 7.07 5.81
C ALA A 247 32.68 7.40 5.07
N ILE A 248 32.10 8.59 5.29
CA ILE A 248 30.92 9.09 4.56
C ILE A 248 31.15 9.03 3.05
N ASN A 249 32.26 9.63 2.56
CA ASN A 249 32.57 9.64 1.14
C ASN A 249 32.80 8.23 0.56
N THR A 250 33.39 7.32 1.34
CA THR A 250 33.63 5.93 0.91
C THR A 250 32.33 5.14 0.85
N PHE A 251 31.47 5.28 1.86
CA PHE A 251 30.16 4.64 1.90
C PHE A 251 29.27 5.12 0.75
N GLN A 252 29.15 6.43 0.55
CA GLN A 252 28.40 7.01 -0.58
C GLN A 252 28.94 6.53 -1.94
N ALA A 253 30.25 6.41 -2.10
CA ALA A 253 30.86 5.87 -3.32
C ALA A 253 30.69 4.34 -3.50
N SER A 254 30.21 3.63 -2.48
CA SER A 254 29.95 2.19 -2.52
C SER A 254 28.53 1.81 -2.95
N GLN A 255 27.65 2.79 -3.17
CA GLN A 255 26.30 2.57 -3.67
C GLN A 255 26.32 1.77 -4.98
N ASN A 256 25.45 0.76 -5.08
CA ASN A 256 25.30 -0.07 -6.27
C ASN A 256 24.79 0.79 -7.44
N MET A 257 25.51 0.76 -8.56
CA MET A 257 25.25 1.57 -9.75
C MET A 257 25.27 0.71 -11.01
N TYR A 258 24.46 1.10 -12.00
CA TYR A 258 24.48 0.48 -13.34
C TYR A 258 25.90 0.48 -13.94
N SER A 259 26.32 -0.69 -14.39
CA SER A 259 27.63 -0.94 -14.98
C SER A 259 27.68 -0.59 -16.47
N ARG A 260 28.88 -0.63 -17.05
CA ARG A 260 29.07 -0.41 -18.50
C ARG A 260 28.45 -1.52 -19.35
N GLU A 261 28.26 -2.72 -18.80
CA GLU A 261 27.60 -3.83 -19.51
C GLU A 261 26.07 -3.66 -19.45
N ASP A 262 25.51 -3.17 -18.34
CA ASP A 262 24.08 -2.85 -18.25
C ASP A 262 23.70 -1.74 -19.24
N LEU A 263 24.52 -0.68 -19.32
CA LEU A 263 24.36 0.39 -20.31
C LEU A 263 24.43 -0.12 -21.76
N LYS A 264 25.26 -1.12 -22.02
CA LYS A 264 25.38 -1.76 -23.35
C LYS A 264 24.15 -2.59 -23.70
N GLU A 265 23.59 -3.31 -22.73
CA GLU A 265 22.35 -4.05 -22.94
C GLU A 265 21.18 -3.09 -23.20
N LEU A 266 21.03 -2.05 -22.36
CA LEU A 266 20.01 -1.02 -22.54
C LEU A 266 20.16 -0.29 -23.89
N LEU A 267 21.39 0.00 -24.33
CA LEU A 267 21.65 0.55 -25.67
C LEU A 267 21.14 -0.37 -26.79
N ALA A 268 21.38 -1.69 -26.69
CA ALA A 268 20.90 -2.65 -27.67
C ALA A 268 19.36 -2.77 -27.65
N GLN A 269 18.74 -2.77 -26.47
CA GLN A 269 17.28 -2.74 -26.33
C GLN A 269 16.68 -1.45 -26.92
N ALA A 270 17.29 -0.30 -26.65
CA ALA A 270 16.86 1.01 -27.16
C ALA A 270 16.99 1.12 -28.68
N GLN A 271 18.10 0.65 -29.25
CA GLN A 271 18.29 0.55 -30.71
C GLN A 271 17.23 -0.37 -31.34
N ALA A 272 17.04 -1.57 -30.80
CA ALA A 272 16.04 -2.52 -31.31
C ALA A 272 14.61 -1.97 -31.25
N LEU A 273 14.25 -1.25 -30.17
CA LEU A 273 12.97 -0.57 -30.06
C LEU A 273 12.81 0.50 -31.16
N LEU A 274 13.81 1.38 -31.34
CA LEU A 274 13.80 2.42 -32.37
C LEU A 274 13.70 1.84 -33.80
N GLU A 275 14.36 0.72 -34.06
CA GLU A 275 14.34 0.03 -35.36
C GLU A 275 12.99 -0.67 -35.65
N ASN A 276 12.39 -1.31 -34.64
CA ASN A 276 11.14 -2.04 -34.79
C ASN A 276 9.89 -1.15 -34.80
N THR A 277 9.93 0.03 -34.19
CA THR A 277 8.81 1.00 -34.22
C THR A 277 8.70 1.67 -35.60
N GLY A 278 7.50 1.69 -36.20
CA GLY A 278 7.26 2.38 -37.47
C GLY A 278 7.38 3.92 -37.38
N THR A 279 7.28 4.63 -38.50
CA THR A 279 7.20 6.10 -38.51
C THR A 279 5.87 6.54 -39.09
N GLY A 280 4.97 7.03 -38.24
CA GLY A 280 3.63 7.44 -38.66
C GLY A 280 2.69 7.64 -37.49
N THR A 281 1.44 7.23 -37.68
CA THR A 281 0.32 7.39 -36.73
C THR A 281 -0.58 6.14 -36.64
N GLY A 282 -0.15 5.02 -37.23
CA GLY A 282 -0.80 3.72 -37.07
C GLY A 282 -0.25 2.96 -35.87
N ASP A 283 -0.94 1.89 -35.46
CA ASP A 283 -0.54 1.02 -34.35
C ASP A 283 0.92 0.51 -34.49
N GLY A 284 1.68 0.55 -33.39
CA GLY A 284 3.12 0.20 -33.38
C GLY A 284 4.05 1.23 -34.04
N GLU A 285 3.55 2.38 -34.50
CA GLU A 285 4.35 3.48 -35.04
C GLU A 285 4.59 4.59 -34.00
N ALA A 286 5.57 5.47 -34.27
CA ALA A 286 5.78 6.69 -33.50
C ALA A 286 6.07 7.89 -34.42
N SER A 287 5.86 9.11 -33.91
CA SER A 287 6.12 10.32 -34.67
C SER A 287 7.62 10.49 -34.99
N GLN A 288 7.94 11.10 -36.14
CA GLN A 288 9.34 11.36 -36.51
C GLN A 288 10.05 12.26 -35.46
N LEU A 289 9.31 13.11 -34.74
CA LEU A 289 9.86 13.94 -33.66
C LEU A 289 10.30 13.07 -32.48
N ALA A 290 9.45 12.14 -32.03
CA ALA A 290 9.76 11.19 -30.97
C ALA A 290 10.96 10.30 -31.36
N LYS A 291 10.97 9.75 -32.59
CA LYS A 291 12.10 8.97 -33.10
C LYS A 291 13.41 9.76 -33.11
N ASN A 292 13.37 11.04 -33.49
CA ASN A 292 14.56 11.92 -33.45
C ASN A 292 15.05 12.15 -32.02
N ALA A 293 14.17 12.49 -31.09
CA ALA A 293 14.52 12.72 -29.68
C ALA A 293 15.13 11.47 -29.03
N PHE A 294 14.57 10.29 -29.29
CA PHE A 294 15.11 9.02 -28.80
C PHE A 294 16.44 8.66 -29.46
N THR A 295 16.60 8.92 -30.76
CA THR A 295 17.89 8.78 -31.46
C THR A 295 18.99 9.65 -30.82
N GLU A 296 18.67 10.90 -30.45
CA GLU A 296 19.62 11.78 -29.75
C GLU A 296 19.98 11.27 -28.34
N ALA A 297 19.03 10.64 -27.62
CA ALA A 297 19.30 10.03 -26.32
C ALA A 297 20.24 8.82 -26.45
N ILE A 298 19.97 7.93 -27.40
CA ILE A 298 20.85 6.79 -27.74
C ILE A 298 22.26 7.28 -28.07
N GLN A 299 22.40 8.29 -28.96
CA GLN A 299 23.71 8.84 -29.33
C GLN A 299 24.49 9.46 -28.15
N LYS A 300 23.80 10.09 -27.19
CA LYS A 300 24.43 10.62 -25.97
C LYS A 300 24.95 9.49 -25.08
N ALA A 301 24.15 8.44 -24.88
CA ALA A 301 24.53 7.26 -24.11
C ALA A 301 25.66 6.45 -24.78
N GLU A 302 25.61 6.28 -26.11
CA GLU A 302 26.72 5.70 -26.90
C GLU A 302 28.02 6.49 -26.72
N GLY A 303 27.96 7.82 -26.67
CA GLY A 303 29.12 8.68 -26.43
C GLY A 303 29.82 8.39 -25.09
N VAL A 304 29.05 8.16 -24.02
CA VAL A 304 29.58 7.76 -22.71
C VAL A 304 30.08 6.31 -22.73
N PHE A 305 29.31 5.41 -23.36
CA PHE A 305 29.68 4.00 -23.48
C PHE A 305 30.99 3.76 -24.27
N GLN A 306 31.28 4.59 -25.28
CA GLN A 306 32.51 4.49 -26.08
C GLN A 306 33.72 5.20 -25.47
N GLU A 307 33.54 6.14 -24.53
CA GLU A 307 34.65 6.85 -23.88
C GLU A 307 35.27 6.00 -22.76
N PRO A 308 36.52 5.49 -22.89
CA PRO A 308 37.10 4.58 -21.91
C PRO A 308 37.42 5.24 -20.57
N SER A 309 37.47 6.57 -20.50
CA SER A 309 37.73 7.31 -19.26
C SER A 309 36.48 7.68 -18.45
N SER A 310 35.27 7.37 -18.92
CA SER A 310 34.04 7.66 -18.16
C SER A 310 33.96 6.86 -16.86
N SER A 311 33.66 7.55 -15.76
CA SER A 311 33.49 6.96 -14.42
C SER A 311 32.19 6.17 -14.28
N ASN A 312 32.09 5.33 -13.23
CA ASN A 312 30.88 4.58 -12.91
C ASN A 312 29.66 5.51 -12.77
N MET A 313 29.80 6.66 -12.10
CA MET A 313 28.74 7.66 -11.98
C MET A 313 28.29 8.20 -13.35
N GLN A 314 29.22 8.46 -14.29
CA GLN A 314 28.84 8.92 -15.64
C GLN A 314 28.11 7.84 -16.44
N ILE A 315 28.50 6.57 -16.28
CA ILE A 315 27.84 5.41 -16.88
C ILE A 315 26.42 5.24 -16.31
N HIS A 316 26.29 5.34 -14.99
CA HIS A 316 25.03 5.24 -14.26
C HIS A 316 24.04 6.32 -14.70
N MET A 317 24.44 7.60 -14.67
CA MET A 317 23.61 8.71 -15.15
C MET A 317 23.23 8.56 -16.64
N ALA A 318 24.12 8.00 -17.47
CA ALA A 318 23.82 7.73 -18.88
C ALA A 318 22.80 6.60 -19.06
N TYR A 319 22.82 5.58 -18.19
CA TYR A 319 21.81 4.53 -18.13
C TYR A 319 20.45 5.14 -17.75
N GLU A 320 20.35 5.84 -16.63
CA GLU A 320 19.09 6.43 -16.15
C GLU A 320 18.48 7.41 -17.17
N THR A 321 19.32 8.23 -17.81
CA THR A 321 18.89 9.16 -18.87
C THR A 321 18.37 8.40 -20.09
N LEU A 322 19.03 7.32 -20.50
CA LEU A 322 18.60 6.51 -21.64
C LEU A 322 17.32 5.72 -21.33
N GLU A 323 17.20 5.18 -20.13
CA GLU A 323 16.03 4.42 -19.67
C GLU A 323 14.80 5.33 -19.58
N THR A 324 14.97 6.53 -19.04
CA THR A 324 13.93 7.58 -19.06
C THR A 324 13.50 7.89 -20.50
N ALA A 325 14.47 8.12 -21.41
CA ALA A 325 14.17 8.39 -22.81
C ALA A 325 13.52 7.19 -23.53
N ARG A 326 13.86 5.95 -23.15
CA ARG A 326 13.25 4.71 -23.65
C ARG A 326 11.80 4.62 -23.21
N ALA A 327 11.51 4.87 -21.93
CA ALA A 327 10.15 4.91 -21.40
C ALA A 327 9.30 6.00 -22.08
N THR A 328 9.82 7.23 -22.22
CA THR A 328 9.13 8.31 -22.96
C THR A 328 8.89 7.92 -24.42
N PHE A 329 9.85 7.27 -25.09
CA PHE A 329 9.65 6.82 -26.47
C PHE A 329 8.60 5.71 -26.57
N GLN A 330 8.55 4.76 -25.63
CA GLN A 330 7.50 3.75 -25.56
C GLN A 330 6.12 4.39 -25.36
N ASP A 331 6.00 5.41 -24.52
CA ASP A 331 4.73 6.14 -24.34
C ASP A 331 4.31 6.91 -25.62
N HIS A 332 5.26 7.30 -26.46
CA HIS A 332 4.98 7.90 -27.77
C HIS A 332 4.67 6.88 -28.88
N ILE A 333 4.70 5.57 -28.61
CA ILE A 333 4.21 4.56 -29.53
C ILE A 333 2.68 4.61 -29.54
N VAL A 334 2.13 4.59 -30.75
CA VAL A 334 0.69 4.50 -31.00
C VAL A 334 0.22 3.09 -30.64
N THR A 335 -0.79 3.03 -29.80
CA THR A 335 -1.45 1.81 -29.31
C THR A 335 -2.83 2.23 -28.79
N ASP A 336 -3.82 1.35 -28.87
CA ASP A 336 -5.15 1.57 -28.29
C ASP A 336 -5.23 1.20 -26.79
N GLN A 337 -4.13 0.71 -26.20
CA GLN A 337 -4.02 0.43 -24.76
C GLN A 337 -2.64 0.88 -24.23
N LYS A 338 -2.62 1.62 -23.12
CA LYS A 338 -1.41 2.14 -22.46
C LYS A 338 -1.38 1.78 -20.98
N SER A 339 -0.35 1.06 -20.55
CA SER A 339 -0.05 0.94 -19.12
C SER A 339 0.54 2.25 -18.59
N LEU A 340 0.09 2.67 -17.41
CA LEU A 340 0.59 3.83 -16.69
C LEU A 340 1.52 3.45 -15.52
N ALA A 341 2.02 2.22 -15.50
CA ALA A 341 3.01 1.76 -14.52
C ALA A 341 4.33 2.59 -14.55
N GLY A 342 5.15 2.44 -13.51
CA GLY A 342 6.40 3.16 -13.31
C GLY A 342 6.24 4.41 -12.44
N VAL A 343 7.06 5.42 -12.69
CA VAL A 343 7.10 6.66 -11.88
C VAL A 343 5.81 7.48 -12.03
N TRP A 344 5.36 8.04 -10.91
CA TRP A 344 4.33 9.07 -10.78
C TRP A 344 4.86 10.20 -9.88
N GLU A 345 4.51 11.45 -10.17
CA GLU A 345 4.67 12.56 -9.24
C GLU A 345 3.72 12.37 -8.04
N LEU A 346 4.14 12.78 -6.84
CA LEU A 346 3.43 12.56 -5.58
C LEU A 346 3.31 13.85 -4.76
N LYS A 347 2.16 14.02 -4.12
CA LYS A 347 1.92 14.96 -3.00
C LYS A 347 1.07 14.28 -1.94
N LEU A 348 1.46 14.42 -0.67
CA LEU A 348 0.62 14.03 0.47
C LEU A 348 -0.37 15.17 0.80
N GLY A 349 -1.60 14.84 1.16
CA GLY A 349 -2.72 15.76 1.32
C GLY A 349 -3.61 15.84 0.07
N SER A 350 -4.67 16.66 0.14
CA SER A 350 -5.68 16.79 -0.94
C SER A 350 -5.18 17.56 -2.17
N TYR A 351 -5.78 17.26 -3.31
CA TYR A 351 -5.56 17.98 -4.57
C TYR A 351 -6.12 19.41 -4.52
N SER A 352 -5.35 20.35 -5.06
CA SER A 352 -5.74 21.73 -5.32
C SER A 352 -5.58 22.04 -6.81
N PRO A 353 -6.50 22.78 -7.46
CA PRO A 353 -6.29 23.29 -8.82
C PRO A 353 -5.11 24.26 -8.98
N GLU A 354 -4.48 24.67 -7.88
CA GLU A 354 -3.22 25.45 -7.86
C GLU A 354 -1.97 24.55 -7.81
N ASP A 355 -2.11 23.24 -7.64
CA ASP A 355 -1.00 22.29 -7.70
C ASP A 355 -0.44 22.24 -9.14
N GLY A 356 0.87 22.45 -9.26
CA GLY A 356 1.61 22.32 -10.53
C GLY A 356 2.23 20.94 -10.66
N ALA A 357 3.50 20.89 -11.08
CA ALA A 357 4.33 19.70 -10.88
C ALA A 357 4.47 19.43 -9.37
N LEU A 358 4.29 18.18 -8.95
CA LEU A 358 4.38 17.83 -7.53
C LEU A 358 5.85 17.66 -7.11
N SER A 359 6.14 17.86 -5.81
CA SER A 359 7.51 17.97 -5.32
C SER A 359 8.22 16.65 -5.03
N ASP A 360 7.48 15.54 -5.04
CA ASP A 360 7.97 14.20 -4.72
C ASP A 360 7.55 13.20 -5.80
N THR A 361 8.00 11.95 -5.72
CA THR A 361 7.65 10.87 -6.65
C THR A 361 7.42 9.54 -5.93
N CYS A 362 6.76 8.61 -6.61
CA CYS A 362 6.58 7.23 -6.21
C CYS A 362 6.52 6.31 -7.44
N ILE A 363 6.67 5.01 -7.23
CA ILE A 363 6.42 3.95 -8.21
C ILE A 363 5.01 3.40 -7.97
N LEU A 364 4.22 3.35 -9.04
CA LEU A 364 2.96 2.61 -9.09
C LEU A 364 3.01 1.59 -10.25
N PRO A 365 2.36 0.42 -10.16
CA PRO A 365 1.50 -0.01 -9.07
C PRO A 365 2.30 -0.29 -7.78
N GLY A 366 1.70 0.05 -6.64
CA GLY A 366 2.33 -0.01 -5.33
C GLY A 366 1.62 0.86 -4.29
N THR A 367 2.19 0.89 -3.09
CA THR A 367 1.70 1.59 -1.91
C THR A 367 2.66 2.69 -1.46
N LEU A 368 2.17 3.64 -0.66
CA LEU A 368 3.03 4.60 0.05
C LEU A 368 4.02 3.91 0.98
N ASP A 369 3.67 2.75 1.55
CA ASP A 369 4.52 1.92 2.41
C ASP A 369 5.77 1.40 1.68
N GLU A 370 5.60 0.80 0.50
CA GLU A 370 6.72 0.35 -0.35
C GLU A 370 7.58 1.53 -0.83
N ASN A 371 6.92 2.66 -1.11
CA ASN A 371 7.58 3.90 -1.51
C ASN A 371 8.18 4.70 -0.34
N LYS A 372 8.06 4.19 0.91
CA LYS A 372 8.56 4.81 2.15
C LYS A 372 8.05 6.24 2.40
N LYS A 373 6.78 6.48 2.08
CA LYS A 373 6.12 7.78 2.17
C LYS A 373 5.18 7.87 3.37
N GLY A 374 5.05 9.08 3.92
CA GLY A 374 4.33 9.33 5.16
C GLY A 374 5.26 9.34 6.36
N ASN A 375 4.72 9.03 7.55
CA ASN A 375 5.46 9.09 8.80
C ASN A 375 6.22 7.78 9.00
N ARG A 376 7.53 7.85 9.25
CA ARG A 376 8.31 6.71 9.76
C ARG A 376 7.70 6.29 11.09
N ASN A 377 7.37 5.01 11.23
CA ASN A 377 6.72 4.49 12.43
C ASN A 377 7.74 3.68 13.24
N THR A 378 8.00 4.10 14.47
CA THR A 378 8.89 3.43 15.44
C THR A 378 8.14 2.77 16.61
N SER A 379 6.82 2.92 16.66
CA SER A 379 5.99 2.33 17.72
C SER A 379 6.07 0.79 17.73
N VAL A 380 5.82 0.21 18.91
CA VAL A 380 5.73 -1.24 19.13
C VAL A 380 4.31 -1.59 19.56
N ASN A 381 3.45 -1.86 18.58
CA ASN A 381 2.19 -2.55 18.82
C ASN A 381 2.48 -4.06 18.99
N THR A 382 1.95 -4.67 20.05
CA THR A 382 2.15 -6.10 20.34
C THR A 382 1.08 -7.02 19.74
N ASN A 383 -0.02 -6.46 19.22
CA ASN A 383 -1.15 -7.25 18.69
C ASN A 383 -0.93 -7.68 17.23
N HIS A 384 -0.17 -6.92 16.45
CA HIS A 384 0.06 -7.18 15.02
C HIS A 384 1.48 -6.77 14.57
N LEU A 385 1.82 -7.06 13.32
CA LEU A 385 3.06 -6.60 12.69
C LEU A 385 3.06 -5.07 12.54
N ASN A 386 4.23 -4.44 12.62
CA ASN A 386 4.33 -2.99 12.68
C ASN A 386 4.81 -2.45 11.34
N ARG A 387 3.99 -1.65 10.63
CA ARG A 387 4.40 -1.02 9.35
C ARG A 387 5.59 -0.09 9.59
N LYS A 388 6.55 -0.07 8.66
CA LYS A 388 7.75 0.78 8.74
C LYS A 388 7.44 2.26 8.50
N TYR A 389 6.51 2.52 7.59
CA TYR A 389 5.98 3.84 7.26
C TYR A 389 4.46 3.79 7.36
N THR A 390 3.83 4.90 7.72
CA THR A 390 2.38 4.99 7.90
C THR A 390 1.85 6.29 7.31
N TYR A 391 0.73 6.19 6.60
CA TYR A 391 0.01 7.35 6.08
C TYR A 391 -1.50 7.13 6.13
N THR A 392 -2.24 8.16 6.51
CA THR A 392 -3.71 8.16 6.53
C THR A 392 -4.21 9.53 6.11
N GLY A 393 -5.01 9.57 5.04
CA GLY A 393 -5.54 10.78 4.43
C GLY A 393 -5.62 10.71 2.91
N ASP A 394 -5.71 11.88 2.28
CA ASP A 394 -5.64 12.04 0.84
C ASP A 394 -4.17 12.00 0.38
N ALA A 395 -3.88 11.32 -0.73
CA ALA A 395 -2.61 11.42 -1.45
C ALA A 395 -2.91 11.65 -2.95
N VAL A 396 -2.13 12.51 -3.59
CA VAL A 396 -2.29 12.90 -4.99
C VAL A 396 -1.13 12.35 -5.80
N TYR A 397 -1.47 11.59 -6.84
CA TYR A 397 -0.58 11.01 -7.81
C TYR A 397 -0.80 11.72 -9.14
N GLN A 398 0.26 12.18 -9.80
CA GLN A 398 0.15 12.86 -11.08
C GLN A 398 1.12 12.26 -12.12
N LYS A 399 0.64 12.11 -13.35
CA LYS A 399 1.43 11.59 -14.47
C LYS A 399 1.11 12.36 -15.74
N THR A 400 2.16 12.66 -16.49
CA THR A 400 2.03 13.15 -17.87
C THR A 400 2.06 11.94 -18.79
N VAL A 401 1.12 11.88 -19.75
CA VAL A 401 0.96 10.79 -20.71
C VAL A 401 0.67 11.35 -22.10
N PHE A 402 1.35 10.82 -23.11
CA PHE A 402 1.12 11.17 -24.51
C PHE A 402 -0.12 10.45 -25.04
N ILE A 403 -1.10 11.19 -25.54
CA ILE A 403 -2.31 10.62 -26.15
C ILE A 403 -2.16 10.63 -27.68
N PRO A 404 -2.13 9.47 -28.36
CA PRO A 404 -1.94 9.39 -29.80
C PRO A 404 -3.07 10.04 -30.62
N ASP A 405 -2.76 10.50 -31.84
CA ASP A 405 -3.74 11.10 -32.76
C ASP A 405 -4.91 10.18 -33.11
N ASN A 406 -4.69 8.85 -33.15
CA ASN A 406 -5.74 7.87 -33.49
C ASN A 406 -6.79 7.67 -32.38
N TRP A 407 -6.60 8.27 -31.19
CA TRP A 407 -7.60 8.30 -30.12
C TRP A 407 -8.64 9.41 -30.33
N ALA A 408 -8.49 10.25 -31.37
CA ALA A 408 -9.43 11.31 -31.68
C ALA A 408 -10.83 10.77 -32.02
N GLY A 409 -11.79 11.03 -31.12
CA GLY A 409 -13.18 10.56 -31.25
C GLY A 409 -13.44 9.15 -30.72
N LYS A 410 -12.44 8.48 -30.15
CA LYS A 410 -12.61 7.20 -29.45
C LYS A 410 -13.24 7.38 -28.06
N HIS A 411 -13.84 6.31 -27.56
CA HIS A 411 -14.22 6.18 -26.16
C HIS A 411 -12.96 5.79 -25.36
N VAL A 412 -12.62 6.54 -24.31
CA VAL A 412 -11.39 6.30 -23.54
C VAL A 412 -11.72 6.02 -22.08
N THR A 413 -11.34 4.85 -21.59
CA THR A 413 -11.45 4.49 -20.17
C THR A 413 -10.09 4.54 -19.47
N PHE A 414 -10.11 4.78 -18.16
CA PHE A 414 -8.98 4.70 -17.26
C PHE A 414 -9.30 3.72 -16.14
N LEU A 415 -8.58 2.62 -16.11
CA LEU A 415 -8.75 1.52 -15.16
C LEU A 415 -7.67 1.56 -14.07
N MET A 416 -8.11 1.37 -12.83
CA MET A 416 -7.30 1.13 -11.64
C MET A 416 -7.78 -0.17 -11.00
N GLU A 417 -7.02 -1.26 -11.13
CA GLU A 417 -7.47 -2.60 -10.73
C GLU A 417 -7.81 -2.69 -9.24
N ARG A 418 -6.98 -2.08 -8.37
CA ARG A 418 -7.27 -2.07 -6.93
C ARG A 418 -6.73 -0.86 -6.21
N THR A 419 -7.61 -0.13 -5.54
CA THR A 419 -7.25 1.10 -4.79
C THR A 419 -8.23 1.34 -3.63
N LYS A 420 -8.25 2.54 -3.05
CA LYS A 420 -9.23 2.98 -2.02
C LYS A 420 -10.20 3.98 -2.67
N ASN A 421 -10.73 4.95 -1.92
CA ASN A 421 -11.67 5.92 -2.48
C ASN A 421 -10.92 6.90 -3.40
N THR A 422 -11.38 7.12 -4.65
CA THR A 422 -10.66 7.97 -5.62
C THR A 422 -11.44 9.16 -6.16
N ARG A 423 -10.69 10.14 -6.69
CA ARG A 423 -11.14 11.20 -7.59
C ARG A 423 -10.08 11.38 -8.67
N VAL A 424 -10.50 11.65 -9.91
CA VAL A 424 -9.61 11.73 -11.08
C VAL A 424 -9.81 13.06 -11.81
N TRP A 425 -8.72 13.65 -12.29
CA TRP A 425 -8.72 14.83 -13.16
C TRP A 425 -7.89 14.58 -14.42
N VAL A 426 -8.35 15.13 -15.54
CA VAL A 426 -7.62 15.20 -16.81
C VAL A 426 -7.42 16.67 -17.13
N ASN A 427 -6.17 17.11 -17.30
CA ASN A 427 -5.81 18.51 -17.58
C ASN A 427 -6.50 19.49 -16.59
N GLY A 428 -6.58 19.10 -15.32
CA GLY A 428 -7.25 19.84 -14.24
C GLY A 428 -8.79 19.78 -14.21
N GLN A 429 -9.44 19.09 -15.16
CA GLN A 429 -10.90 18.88 -15.19
C GLN A 429 -11.29 17.57 -14.49
N GLU A 430 -12.17 17.65 -13.50
CA GLU A 430 -12.61 16.49 -12.71
C GLU A 430 -13.49 15.54 -13.55
N GLN A 431 -13.19 14.25 -13.50
CA GLN A 431 -13.93 13.20 -14.18
C GLN A 431 -14.99 12.63 -13.24
N THR A 432 -16.25 12.70 -13.67
CA THR A 432 -17.42 12.34 -12.86
C THR A 432 -18.21 11.16 -13.43
N ASN A 433 -17.77 10.61 -14.57
CA ASN A 433 -18.33 9.41 -15.17
C ASN A 433 -17.41 8.22 -14.83
N TYR A 434 -17.87 7.34 -13.94
CA TYR A 434 -17.13 6.18 -13.44
C TYR A 434 -18.08 5.06 -13.03
N ASN A 435 -17.59 3.81 -13.02
CA ASN A 435 -18.38 2.65 -12.57
C ASN A 435 -18.58 2.63 -11.03
N ALA A 436 -17.53 2.99 -10.30
CA ALA A 436 -17.45 3.19 -8.86
C ALA A 436 -16.12 3.89 -8.54
N ASN A 437 -16.10 4.72 -7.50
CA ASN A 437 -14.87 5.33 -6.98
C ASN A 437 -14.58 4.96 -5.52
N ASP A 438 -15.29 3.97 -4.98
CA ASP A 438 -15.27 3.52 -3.59
C ASP A 438 -15.38 1.98 -3.43
N THR A 439 -15.36 1.23 -4.55
CA THR A 439 -15.19 -0.24 -4.54
C THR A 439 -13.82 -0.60 -3.99
N LEU A 440 -13.78 -1.66 -3.18
CA LEU A 440 -12.56 -2.20 -2.58
C LEU A 440 -12.22 -3.59 -3.16
N GLY A 441 -13.18 -4.22 -3.85
CA GLY A 441 -13.11 -5.60 -4.34
C GLY A 441 -12.84 -5.74 -5.84
N THR A 442 -13.17 -4.72 -6.62
CA THR A 442 -13.14 -4.72 -8.08
C THR A 442 -12.35 -3.54 -8.62
N ALA A 443 -12.04 -3.57 -9.91
CA ALA A 443 -11.47 -2.43 -10.61
C ALA A 443 -12.38 -1.19 -10.58
N GLN A 444 -11.75 -0.02 -10.43
CA GLN A 444 -12.37 1.29 -10.63
C GLN A 444 -12.06 1.75 -12.06
N GLU A 445 -13.09 2.14 -12.79
CA GLU A 445 -12.99 2.60 -14.18
C GLU A 445 -13.66 3.97 -14.34
N TYR A 446 -12.92 4.91 -14.93
CA TYR A 446 -13.38 6.25 -15.29
C TYR A 446 -13.46 6.40 -16.81
N VAL A 447 -14.55 6.97 -17.33
CA VAL A 447 -14.62 7.42 -18.72
C VAL A 447 -13.98 8.82 -18.82
N LEU A 448 -12.87 8.93 -19.54
CA LEU A 448 -12.09 10.16 -19.61
C LEU A 448 -12.59 11.12 -20.69
N THR A 449 -12.65 12.39 -20.32
CA THR A 449 -12.99 13.52 -21.20
C THR A 449 -11.95 14.64 -21.06
N GLY A 450 -11.80 15.47 -22.09
CA GLY A 450 -10.83 16.58 -22.09
C GLY A 450 -9.39 16.18 -22.38
N LEU A 451 -9.14 14.92 -22.77
CA LEU A 451 -7.90 14.48 -23.40
C LEU A 451 -7.71 15.20 -24.75
N ILE A 452 -6.46 15.50 -25.08
CA ILE A 452 -6.03 16.20 -26.28
C ILE A 452 -5.13 15.25 -27.10
N PRO A 453 -5.66 14.60 -28.15
CA PRO A 453 -4.88 13.78 -29.06
C PRO A 453 -3.72 14.54 -29.71
N GLY A 454 -2.63 13.83 -29.96
CA GLY A 454 -1.38 14.35 -30.50
C GLY A 454 -0.55 15.16 -29.50
N GLN A 455 -0.91 15.16 -28.21
CA GLN A 455 -0.28 15.99 -27.17
C GLN A 455 -0.10 15.22 -25.85
N GLU A 456 0.78 15.77 -25.02
CA GLU A 456 0.92 15.41 -23.62
C GLU A 456 -0.31 15.86 -22.83
N ASN A 457 -0.81 14.98 -21.96
CA ASN A 457 -1.96 15.23 -21.10
C ASN A 457 -1.58 14.91 -19.65
N THR A 458 -2.07 15.71 -18.70
CA THR A 458 -1.85 15.46 -17.27
C THR A 458 -3.04 14.69 -16.70
N LEU A 459 -2.77 13.48 -16.20
CA LEU A 459 -3.72 12.68 -15.43
C LEU A 459 -3.35 12.81 -13.94
N THR A 460 -4.31 13.21 -13.12
CA THR A 460 -4.14 13.38 -11.67
C THR A 460 -5.16 12.50 -10.95
N VAL A 461 -4.71 11.71 -9.98
CA VAL A 461 -5.54 10.81 -9.17
C VAL A 461 -5.35 11.18 -7.71
N GLN A 462 -6.43 11.48 -6.98
CA GLN A 462 -6.40 11.56 -5.53
C GLN A 462 -6.95 10.26 -4.96
N VAL A 463 -6.16 9.54 -4.17
CA VAL A 463 -6.58 8.35 -3.41
C VAL A 463 -6.73 8.72 -1.94
N ARG A 464 -7.85 8.31 -1.33
CA ARG A 464 -8.18 8.50 0.08
C ARG A 464 -8.31 7.16 0.78
N ASN A 465 -7.54 6.94 1.85
CA ASN A 465 -7.68 5.77 2.73
C ASN A 465 -8.46 6.05 4.02
N THR A 466 -9.51 6.88 3.93
CA THR A 466 -10.43 7.24 5.03
C THR A 466 -11.87 7.29 4.51
N ASP A 467 -12.83 7.46 5.44
CA ASP A 467 -14.24 7.76 5.13
C ASP A 467 -14.94 6.69 4.27
N TYR A 468 -14.73 5.42 4.65
CA TYR A 468 -15.37 4.27 4.02
C TYR A 468 -16.85 4.14 4.36
N ALA A 469 -17.64 3.62 3.41
CA ALA A 469 -19.04 3.24 3.63
C ALA A 469 -19.20 1.93 4.44
N VAL A 470 -18.10 1.25 4.78
CA VAL A 470 -18.07 -0.06 5.45
C VAL A 470 -17.43 0.00 6.84
N SER A 471 -17.69 -1.04 7.64
CA SER A 471 -17.24 -1.14 9.04
C SER A 471 -15.74 -1.43 9.17
N THR A 472 -15.08 -0.76 10.12
CA THR A 472 -13.63 -0.81 10.40
C THR A 472 -13.14 -2.11 11.05
N GLY A 473 -13.77 -3.25 10.76
CA GLY A 473 -13.41 -4.59 11.25
C GLY A 473 -13.15 -5.62 10.14
N SER A 474 -13.28 -5.25 8.87
CA SER A 474 -13.01 -6.14 7.74
C SER A 474 -11.51 -6.34 7.50
N HIS A 475 -11.13 -7.54 7.08
CA HIS A 475 -9.80 -7.86 6.57
C HIS A 475 -9.40 -7.10 5.29
N MET A 476 -10.28 -6.28 4.68
CA MET A 476 -9.93 -5.35 3.59
C MET A 476 -9.31 -4.02 4.04
N LEU A 477 -9.46 -3.64 5.32
CA LEU A 477 -9.20 -2.28 5.80
C LEU A 477 -8.51 -2.21 7.19
N THR A 478 -8.07 -3.34 7.74
CA THR A 478 -7.53 -3.42 9.12
C THR A 478 -6.02 -3.54 9.14
N GLU A 479 -5.37 -2.76 10.02
CA GLU A 479 -3.92 -2.82 10.31
C GLU A 479 -3.43 -4.19 10.77
N GLU A 480 -4.34 -5.07 11.19
CA GLU A 480 -4.03 -6.44 11.60
C GLU A 480 -3.74 -7.39 10.42
N THR A 481 -4.16 -7.06 9.18
CA THR A 481 -4.05 -7.97 8.01
C THR A 481 -3.55 -7.29 6.73
N VAL A 482 -4.41 -6.84 5.80
CA VAL A 482 -3.97 -6.11 4.59
C VAL A 482 -3.69 -4.63 4.83
N THR A 483 -3.71 -4.17 6.07
CA THR A 483 -3.54 -2.76 6.44
C THR A 483 -4.53 -1.81 5.77
N ASN A 484 -4.47 -0.54 6.17
CA ASN A 484 -5.15 0.54 5.48
C ASN A 484 -4.15 1.33 4.62
N TRP A 485 -3.48 0.67 3.67
CA TRP A 485 -2.55 1.32 2.75
C TRP A 485 -3.23 2.40 1.86
N ASN A 486 -2.43 3.35 1.38
CA ASN A 486 -2.80 4.27 0.31
C ASN A 486 -1.90 3.97 -0.90
N GLY A 487 -2.45 3.97 -2.11
CA GLY A 487 -1.78 3.54 -3.32
C GLY A 487 -2.75 3.05 -4.41
N ILE A 488 -2.19 2.52 -5.49
CA ILE A 488 -2.93 1.90 -6.59
C ILE A 488 -2.17 0.63 -6.98
N LEU A 489 -2.86 -0.50 -7.00
CA LEU A 489 -2.31 -1.85 -7.18
C LEU A 489 -2.89 -2.51 -8.44
N GLY A 490 -2.16 -3.51 -8.97
CA GLY A 490 -2.56 -4.25 -10.18
C GLY A 490 -2.45 -3.40 -11.46
N LYS A 491 -3.29 -3.67 -12.46
CA LYS A 491 -3.36 -2.90 -13.71
C LYS A 491 -3.69 -1.42 -13.41
N ILE A 492 -2.94 -0.52 -14.05
CA ILE A 492 -3.21 0.91 -14.10
C ILE A 492 -3.07 1.29 -15.58
N GLU A 493 -4.17 1.54 -16.27
CA GLU A 493 -4.15 1.59 -17.74
C GLU A 493 -5.22 2.48 -18.37
N LEU A 494 -4.90 3.01 -19.55
CA LEU A 494 -5.84 3.68 -20.44
C LEU A 494 -6.17 2.74 -21.60
N LYS A 495 -7.45 2.65 -21.97
CA LYS A 495 -7.92 1.90 -23.15
C LYS A 495 -8.78 2.80 -24.03
N ALA A 496 -8.54 2.79 -25.34
CA ALA A 496 -9.27 3.58 -26.33
C ALA A 496 -10.03 2.65 -27.30
N THR A 497 -11.34 2.52 -27.10
CA THR A 497 -12.23 1.73 -27.96
C THR A 497 -12.94 2.61 -29.00
N ASP A 498 -13.38 2.00 -30.09
CA ASP A 498 -14.24 2.68 -31.06
C ASP A 498 -15.58 3.09 -30.42
N PRO A 499 -16.30 4.10 -30.97
CA PRO A 499 -17.57 4.58 -30.41
C PRO A 499 -18.67 3.53 -30.24
N VAL A 500 -18.58 2.40 -30.94
CA VAL A 500 -19.43 1.22 -30.78
C VAL A 500 -18.55 0.04 -30.41
N PHE A 501 -18.75 -0.55 -29.24
CA PHE A 501 -17.84 -1.53 -28.67
C PHE A 501 -18.54 -2.55 -27.77
N ILE A 502 -17.88 -3.67 -27.49
CA ILE A 502 -18.31 -4.67 -26.53
C ILE A 502 -17.85 -4.21 -25.15
N LYS A 503 -18.81 -3.79 -24.32
CA LYS A 503 -18.54 -3.29 -22.96
C LYS A 503 -18.28 -4.42 -21.96
N ASP A 504 -18.99 -5.54 -22.10
CA ASP A 504 -19.00 -6.62 -21.12
C ASP A 504 -19.52 -7.94 -21.74
N VAL A 505 -18.99 -9.09 -21.30
CA VAL A 505 -19.41 -10.44 -21.69
C VAL A 505 -19.48 -11.34 -20.45
N ARG A 506 -20.70 -11.76 -20.08
CA ARG A 506 -20.94 -12.69 -18.96
C ARG A 506 -21.53 -14.01 -19.46
N ILE A 507 -20.92 -15.14 -19.10
CA ILE A 507 -21.18 -16.47 -19.66
C ILE A 507 -21.68 -17.42 -18.56
N TYR A 508 -22.93 -17.90 -18.69
CA TYR A 508 -23.58 -18.74 -17.69
C TYR A 508 -23.80 -20.18 -18.22
N PRO A 509 -23.09 -21.20 -17.71
CA PRO A 509 -23.22 -22.59 -18.16
C PRO A 509 -24.54 -23.27 -17.75
N ASP A 510 -25.12 -24.05 -18.67
CA ASP A 510 -26.04 -25.15 -18.40
C ASP A 510 -25.44 -26.46 -18.93
N ILE A 511 -24.94 -27.30 -18.02
CA ILE A 511 -24.30 -28.58 -18.35
C ILE A 511 -25.30 -29.66 -18.80
N HIS A 512 -26.60 -29.52 -18.49
CA HIS A 512 -27.65 -30.47 -18.83
C HIS A 512 -28.21 -30.20 -20.23
N ALA A 513 -28.35 -28.92 -20.59
CA ALA A 513 -28.68 -28.47 -21.94
C ALA A 513 -27.48 -28.46 -22.90
N LYS A 514 -26.24 -28.55 -22.36
CA LYS A 514 -24.96 -28.38 -23.10
C LYS A 514 -24.89 -27.03 -23.81
N THR A 515 -25.26 -25.97 -23.10
CA THR A 515 -25.27 -24.59 -23.60
C THR A 515 -24.55 -23.66 -22.64
N ALA A 516 -23.91 -22.62 -23.17
CA ALA A 516 -23.48 -21.47 -22.39
C ALA A 516 -24.35 -20.28 -22.78
N GLN A 517 -25.03 -19.65 -21.83
CA GLN A 517 -25.81 -18.44 -22.07
C GLN A 517 -24.87 -17.24 -21.97
N ALA A 518 -24.47 -16.68 -23.11
CA ALA A 518 -23.72 -15.44 -23.15
C ALA A 518 -24.68 -14.25 -23.02
N LYS A 519 -24.36 -13.30 -22.13
CA LYS A 519 -24.95 -11.97 -22.01
C LYS A 519 -23.87 -10.99 -22.47
N ILE A 520 -24.11 -10.31 -23.59
CA ILE A 520 -23.14 -9.43 -24.23
C ILE A 520 -23.69 -8.01 -24.19
N THR A 521 -23.01 -7.11 -23.50
CA THR A 521 -23.38 -5.70 -23.42
C THR A 521 -22.65 -4.93 -24.53
N ILE A 522 -23.40 -4.38 -25.48
CA ILE A 522 -22.87 -3.45 -26.49
C ILE A 522 -23.12 -2.02 -26.01
N ALA A 523 -22.13 -1.14 -26.16
CA ALA A 523 -22.26 0.29 -25.95
C ALA A 523 -22.19 1.05 -27.30
N ASN A 524 -22.92 2.15 -27.41
CA ASN A 524 -22.99 3.03 -28.58
C ASN A 524 -22.96 4.50 -28.15
N THR A 525 -21.83 5.17 -28.38
CA THR A 525 -21.60 6.58 -28.03
C THR A 525 -21.76 7.53 -29.23
N THR A 526 -22.20 7.04 -30.39
CA THR A 526 -22.32 7.84 -31.63
C THR A 526 -23.55 8.76 -31.66
N GLY A 527 -24.57 8.46 -30.86
CA GLY A 527 -25.90 9.09 -30.96
C GLY A 527 -26.61 8.84 -32.30
N GLN A 528 -26.20 7.81 -33.06
CA GLN A 528 -26.86 7.31 -34.26
C GLN A 528 -27.35 5.87 -34.02
N ALA A 529 -28.34 5.43 -34.78
CA ALA A 529 -28.78 4.03 -34.74
C ALA A 529 -27.74 3.16 -35.45
N ILE A 530 -27.38 2.02 -34.86
CA ILE A 530 -26.33 1.12 -35.36
C ILE A 530 -26.90 -0.29 -35.55
N HIS A 531 -26.53 -0.91 -36.66
CA HIS A 531 -26.79 -2.32 -36.97
C HIS A 531 -25.45 -3.04 -37.21
N GLY A 532 -25.38 -4.29 -36.78
CA GLY A 532 -24.18 -5.11 -36.91
C GLY A 532 -24.40 -6.54 -36.43
N THR A 533 -23.31 -7.28 -36.38
CA THR A 533 -23.26 -8.68 -35.96
C THR A 533 -22.30 -8.88 -34.78
N LEU A 534 -22.65 -9.81 -33.91
CA LEU A 534 -21.74 -10.44 -32.94
C LEU A 534 -21.44 -11.86 -33.43
N ALA A 535 -20.17 -12.22 -33.53
CA ALA A 535 -19.75 -13.59 -33.83
C ALA A 535 -19.01 -14.20 -32.63
N LEU A 536 -19.52 -15.33 -32.12
CA LEU A 536 -19.02 -16.03 -30.94
C LEU A 536 -18.29 -17.30 -31.37
N GLN A 537 -17.05 -17.48 -30.92
CA GLN A 537 -16.23 -18.65 -31.20
C GLN A 537 -15.50 -19.11 -29.94
N ALA A 538 -15.79 -20.32 -29.45
CA ALA A 538 -15.13 -20.88 -28.27
C ALA A 538 -14.24 -22.08 -28.58
N HIS A 539 -13.19 -22.29 -27.79
CA HIS A 539 -12.35 -23.48 -27.82
C HIS A 539 -11.84 -23.87 -26.42
N SER A 540 -11.66 -25.18 -26.19
CA SER A 540 -11.23 -25.67 -24.86
C SER A 540 -9.70 -25.63 -24.66
N TYR A 541 -9.28 -25.35 -23.43
CA TYR A 541 -7.89 -25.38 -22.98
C TYR A 541 -7.79 -25.91 -21.53
N ASN A 542 -6.57 -25.93 -20.97
CA ASN A 542 -6.29 -26.42 -19.60
C ASN A 542 -6.75 -27.85 -19.32
N HIS A 543 -6.55 -28.77 -20.28
CA HIS A 543 -6.91 -30.19 -20.11
C HIS A 543 -5.99 -31.12 -20.91
N GLU A 544 -5.99 -32.41 -20.59
CA GLU A 544 -5.34 -33.43 -21.42
C GLU A 544 -6.18 -33.80 -22.66
N GLY A 545 -5.50 -34.24 -23.72
CA GLY A 545 -6.13 -34.71 -24.97
C GLY A 545 -6.39 -33.61 -26.01
N SER A 546 -7.32 -33.86 -26.93
CA SER A 546 -7.63 -32.94 -28.03
C SER A 546 -8.47 -31.73 -27.58
N VAL A 547 -8.13 -30.56 -28.12
CA VAL A 547 -8.92 -29.32 -28.06
C VAL A 547 -10.29 -29.56 -28.71
N HIS A 548 -11.34 -29.13 -28.03
CA HIS A 548 -12.69 -29.06 -28.56
C HIS A 548 -12.95 -27.62 -29.03
N THR A 549 -13.04 -27.42 -30.34
CA THR A 549 -13.49 -26.16 -30.96
C THR A 549 -15.00 -26.23 -31.20
N VAL A 550 -15.75 -25.35 -30.57
CA VAL A 550 -17.22 -25.25 -30.73
C VAL A 550 -17.53 -24.51 -32.03
N PRO A 551 -18.58 -24.85 -32.81
CA PRO A 551 -18.92 -24.10 -34.02
C PRO A 551 -19.21 -22.62 -33.75
N GLN A 552 -18.81 -21.73 -34.66
CA GLN A 552 -19.13 -20.31 -34.57
C GLN A 552 -20.64 -20.07 -34.56
N ALA A 553 -21.11 -19.18 -33.69
CA ALA A 553 -22.48 -18.64 -33.73
C ALA A 553 -22.43 -17.16 -34.14
N VAL A 554 -23.49 -16.68 -34.80
CA VAL A 554 -23.64 -15.28 -35.21
C VAL A 554 -25.00 -14.77 -34.75
N GLN A 555 -25.01 -13.59 -34.13
CA GLN A 555 -26.20 -12.90 -33.66
C GLN A 555 -26.23 -11.48 -34.26
N GLU A 556 -27.33 -11.14 -34.92
CA GLU A 556 -27.60 -9.77 -35.40
C GLU A 556 -28.01 -8.87 -34.21
N PHE A 557 -27.59 -7.61 -34.22
CA PHE A 557 -28.01 -6.61 -33.23
C PHE A 557 -28.48 -5.30 -33.86
N THR A 558 -29.24 -4.52 -33.09
CA THR A 558 -29.64 -3.17 -33.47
C THR A 558 -29.81 -2.32 -32.22
N LEU A 559 -29.04 -1.24 -32.11
CA LEU A 559 -29.23 -0.18 -31.11
C LEU A 559 -29.90 1.02 -31.77
N GLY A 560 -30.91 1.58 -31.11
CA GLY A 560 -31.52 2.86 -31.47
C GLY A 560 -30.56 4.04 -31.29
N ALA A 561 -30.88 5.18 -31.93
CA ALA A 561 -30.08 6.40 -31.80
C ALA A 561 -30.13 7.02 -30.38
N ASP A 562 -31.18 6.72 -29.62
CA ASP A 562 -31.38 7.13 -28.23
C ASP A 562 -30.98 6.02 -27.22
N GLU A 563 -30.36 4.92 -27.69
CA GLU A 563 -29.95 3.77 -26.86
C GLU A 563 -28.42 3.73 -26.73
N GLU A 564 -27.92 4.12 -25.55
CA GLU A 564 -26.47 4.13 -25.26
C GLU A 564 -25.90 2.73 -25.01
N GLU A 565 -26.71 1.79 -24.50
CA GLU A 565 -26.30 0.41 -24.19
C GLU A 565 -27.43 -0.61 -24.45
N GLN A 566 -27.07 -1.83 -24.83
CA GLN A 566 -27.99 -2.98 -25.00
C GLN A 566 -27.33 -4.28 -24.53
N GLU A 567 -27.98 -5.01 -23.61
CA GLU A 567 -27.62 -6.40 -23.26
C GLU A 567 -28.29 -7.38 -24.23
N ILE A 568 -27.52 -8.28 -24.82
CA ILE A 568 -27.96 -9.27 -25.81
C ILE A 568 -27.70 -10.67 -25.26
N GLU A 569 -28.74 -11.49 -25.22
CA GLU A 569 -28.67 -12.87 -24.76
C GLU A 569 -28.50 -13.86 -25.93
N VAL A 570 -27.34 -14.51 -26.01
CA VAL A 570 -27.02 -15.55 -27.01
C VAL A 570 -26.87 -16.92 -26.35
N THR A 571 -27.79 -17.84 -26.62
CA THR A 571 -27.67 -19.24 -26.20
C THR A 571 -26.66 -19.96 -27.09
N TYR A 572 -25.42 -20.10 -26.62
CA TYR A 572 -24.33 -20.73 -27.37
C TYR A 572 -24.31 -22.25 -27.13
N HIS A 573 -24.45 -23.04 -28.20
CA HIS A 573 -24.53 -24.51 -28.12
C HIS A 573 -23.13 -25.14 -28.09
N MET A 574 -22.73 -25.68 -26.94
CA MET A 574 -21.38 -26.23 -26.70
C MET A 574 -21.13 -27.57 -27.39
N GLY A 575 -22.15 -28.23 -27.93
CA GLY A 575 -22.02 -29.50 -28.65
C GLY A 575 -21.86 -30.73 -27.76
N GLU A 576 -21.82 -31.91 -28.38
CA GLU A 576 -21.85 -33.19 -27.64
C GLU A 576 -20.55 -33.49 -26.87
N GLU A 577 -19.41 -33.01 -27.37
CA GLU A 577 -18.06 -33.24 -26.83
C GLU A 577 -17.66 -32.20 -25.74
N VAL A 578 -18.63 -31.49 -25.17
CA VAL A 578 -18.40 -30.50 -24.12
C VAL A 578 -17.67 -31.12 -22.92
N ARG A 579 -16.59 -30.46 -22.50
CA ARG A 579 -15.81 -30.81 -21.30
C ARG A 579 -16.36 -30.05 -20.10
N LEU A 580 -16.25 -30.63 -18.91
CA LEU A 580 -16.77 -30.02 -17.67
C LEU A 580 -15.63 -29.67 -16.72
N TRP A 581 -15.74 -28.54 -16.05
CA TRP A 581 -14.77 -28.06 -15.07
C TRP A 581 -15.04 -28.62 -13.66
N SER A 582 -14.00 -29.02 -12.94
CA SER A 582 -14.02 -29.50 -11.55
C SER A 582 -12.60 -29.58 -10.94
N GLU A 583 -12.50 -29.88 -9.64
CA GLU A 583 -11.22 -30.13 -8.96
C GLU A 583 -10.40 -31.33 -9.50
N PHE A 584 -11.00 -32.17 -10.34
CA PHE A 584 -10.36 -33.36 -10.92
C PHE A 584 -10.07 -33.23 -12.43
N ASP A 585 -10.71 -32.26 -13.08
CA ASP A 585 -10.59 -31.94 -14.51
C ASP A 585 -10.92 -30.45 -14.65
N PRO A 586 -9.94 -29.53 -14.53
CA PRO A 586 -10.15 -28.09 -14.62
C PRO A 586 -10.22 -27.63 -16.08
N SER A 587 -10.94 -28.37 -16.94
CA SER A 587 -11.15 -28.04 -18.35
C SER A 587 -11.80 -26.65 -18.50
N MET A 588 -11.08 -25.73 -19.13
CA MET A 588 -11.52 -24.36 -19.43
C MET A 588 -11.91 -24.18 -20.90
N TYR A 589 -12.60 -23.09 -21.20
CA TYR A 589 -12.89 -22.60 -22.54
C TYR A 589 -12.55 -21.12 -22.66
N GLU A 590 -11.93 -20.73 -23.77
CA GLU A 590 -11.78 -19.33 -24.18
C GLU A 590 -12.84 -19.04 -25.26
N MET A 591 -13.63 -17.98 -25.07
CA MET A 591 -14.59 -17.46 -26.05
C MET A 591 -14.11 -16.11 -26.58
N THR A 592 -13.92 -16.02 -27.89
CA THR A 592 -13.81 -14.74 -28.59
C THR A 592 -15.20 -14.31 -29.05
N VAL A 593 -15.58 -13.07 -28.74
CA VAL A 593 -16.74 -12.36 -29.28
C VAL A 593 -16.23 -11.22 -30.15
N THR A 594 -16.53 -11.23 -31.44
CA THR A 594 -16.18 -10.14 -32.36
C THR A 594 -17.43 -9.36 -32.78
N LEU A 595 -17.36 -8.04 -32.68
CA LEU A 595 -18.37 -7.09 -33.18
C LEU A 595 -17.92 -6.57 -34.55
N ASP A 596 -18.85 -6.53 -35.50
CA ASP A 596 -18.71 -5.89 -36.82
C ASP A 596 -20.01 -5.15 -37.13
N SER A 597 -19.94 -3.93 -37.69
CA SER A 597 -21.09 -3.05 -37.91
C SER A 597 -21.11 -2.44 -39.31
N GLU A 598 -22.29 -2.06 -39.81
CA GLU A 598 -22.45 -1.52 -41.17
C GLU A 598 -21.65 -0.22 -41.42
N GLU A 599 -21.32 0.52 -40.35
CA GLU A 599 -20.51 1.75 -40.38
C GLU A 599 -18.99 1.48 -40.22
N ASN A 600 -18.56 0.22 -40.17
CA ASN A 600 -17.18 -0.26 -40.01
C ASN A 600 -16.54 -0.02 -38.63
N PHE A 601 -17.34 0.16 -37.57
CA PHE A 601 -16.82 -0.05 -36.21
C PHE A 601 -16.66 -1.54 -35.96
N ALA A 602 -15.52 -1.94 -35.39
CA ALA A 602 -15.22 -3.33 -35.07
C ALA A 602 -14.52 -3.42 -33.71
N ASP A 603 -14.82 -4.48 -32.96
CA ASP A 603 -14.24 -4.73 -31.64
C ASP A 603 -14.12 -6.25 -31.37
N ALA A 604 -13.25 -6.63 -30.44
CA ALA A 604 -13.05 -8.02 -30.06
C ALA A 604 -12.86 -8.14 -28.54
N PHE A 605 -13.71 -8.95 -27.92
CA PHE A 605 -13.65 -9.30 -26.51
C PHE A 605 -13.28 -10.78 -26.37
N VAL A 606 -12.38 -11.11 -25.45
CA VAL A 606 -11.91 -12.48 -25.20
C VAL A 606 -12.13 -12.79 -23.73
N GLU A 607 -12.83 -13.88 -23.45
CA GLU A 607 -13.27 -14.23 -22.09
C GLU A 607 -13.05 -15.71 -21.79
N SER A 608 -12.66 -16.05 -20.55
CA SER A 608 -12.44 -17.43 -20.11
C SER A 608 -13.56 -17.92 -19.19
N PHE A 609 -14.04 -19.15 -19.41
CA PHE A 609 -15.09 -19.75 -18.59
C PHE A 609 -14.96 -21.27 -18.47
N GLY A 610 -15.59 -21.86 -17.45
CA GLY A 610 -15.64 -23.32 -17.25
C GLY A 610 -17.07 -23.84 -17.20
N MET A 611 -17.36 -24.89 -17.96
CA MET A 611 -18.68 -25.54 -17.96
C MET A 611 -18.88 -26.37 -16.69
N ARG A 612 -19.62 -25.86 -15.71
CA ARG A 612 -19.84 -26.54 -14.42
C ARG A 612 -21.23 -26.30 -13.84
N GLU A 613 -21.64 -27.18 -12.93
CA GLU A 613 -22.77 -26.97 -12.02
C GLU A 613 -22.31 -27.24 -10.58
N PHE A 614 -22.27 -26.21 -9.73
CA PHE A 614 -22.01 -26.37 -8.29
C PHE A 614 -23.30 -26.16 -7.51
N LYS A 615 -23.78 -27.19 -6.80
CA LYS A 615 -25.11 -27.22 -6.16
C LYS A 615 -25.10 -27.93 -4.80
N THR A 616 -26.24 -27.93 -4.13
CA THR A 616 -26.48 -28.69 -2.90
C THR A 616 -27.44 -29.86 -3.15
N SER A 617 -27.24 -30.95 -2.43
CA SER A 617 -28.07 -32.15 -2.46
C SER A 617 -28.30 -32.64 -1.04
N GLY A 618 -29.38 -32.15 -0.42
CA GLY A 618 -29.58 -32.26 1.03
C GLY A 618 -28.39 -31.67 1.80
N THR A 619 -27.78 -32.45 2.69
CA THR A 619 -26.65 -32.04 3.53
C THR A 619 -25.28 -32.16 2.87
N LYS A 620 -25.21 -32.12 1.53
CA LYS A 620 -23.98 -32.31 0.73
C LYS A 620 -23.85 -31.27 -0.38
N PHE A 621 -22.61 -30.89 -0.68
CA PHE A 621 -22.27 -30.16 -1.90
C PHE A 621 -22.06 -31.13 -3.07
N THR A 622 -22.32 -30.68 -4.28
CA THR A 622 -22.13 -31.45 -5.52
C THR A 622 -21.52 -30.58 -6.62
N ILE A 623 -20.51 -31.11 -7.29
CA ILE A 623 -19.94 -30.58 -8.55
C ILE A 623 -20.37 -31.52 -9.68
N ASN A 624 -21.04 -31.00 -10.71
CA ASN A 624 -21.50 -31.75 -11.88
C ASN A 624 -22.29 -33.03 -11.51
N GLY A 625 -23.11 -32.96 -10.45
CA GLY A 625 -23.87 -34.07 -9.87
C GLY A 625 -23.08 -35.05 -8.97
N ILE A 626 -21.76 -34.92 -8.87
CA ILE A 626 -20.90 -35.74 -8.00
C ILE A 626 -20.78 -35.08 -6.63
N THR A 627 -20.99 -35.83 -5.54
CA THR A 627 -20.76 -35.32 -4.18
C THR A 627 -19.28 -34.96 -3.98
N THR A 628 -19.00 -33.70 -3.67
CA THR A 628 -17.66 -33.22 -3.29
C THR A 628 -17.58 -32.94 -1.78
N PHE A 629 -16.37 -32.94 -1.25
CA PHE A 629 -16.06 -32.62 0.13
C PHE A 629 -15.10 -31.43 0.18
N MET A 630 -15.55 -30.34 0.80
CA MET A 630 -14.78 -29.10 0.91
C MET A 630 -13.64 -29.28 1.92
N ARG A 631 -12.42 -29.05 1.47
CA ARG A 631 -11.17 -29.14 2.24
C ARG A 631 -10.59 -27.74 2.24
N GLY A 632 -11.02 -26.96 3.23
CA GLY A 632 -10.98 -25.50 3.21
C GLY A 632 -9.83 -24.87 4.00
N GLU A 633 -9.31 -23.77 3.46
CA GLU A 633 -8.52 -22.77 4.18
C GLU A 633 -9.41 -21.52 4.45
N GLY A 634 -9.17 -20.85 5.58
CA GLY A 634 -9.95 -19.69 6.03
C GLY A 634 -9.11 -18.42 5.94
N ASN A 635 -9.03 -17.85 4.75
CA ASN A 635 -8.02 -16.87 4.41
C ASN A 635 -8.34 -15.47 4.94
N SER A 636 -7.63 -15.03 5.97
CA SER A 636 -7.70 -13.67 6.55
C SER A 636 -6.79 -12.65 5.87
N ALA A 637 -6.50 -12.78 4.57
CA ALA A 637 -5.80 -11.77 3.78
C ALA A 637 -4.41 -11.38 4.32
N VAL A 638 -3.60 -12.38 4.69
CA VAL A 638 -2.33 -12.17 5.41
C VAL A 638 -1.15 -12.13 4.45
N PHE A 639 -0.67 -10.92 4.11
CA PHE A 639 0.43 -10.69 3.16
C PHE A 639 1.56 -9.84 3.79
N PRO A 640 2.38 -10.41 4.68
CA PRO A 640 3.26 -9.65 5.58
C PRO A 640 4.55 -9.11 4.94
N LEU A 641 4.74 -9.26 3.63
CA LEU A 641 5.88 -8.67 2.91
C LEU A 641 5.46 -7.40 2.16
N THR A 642 4.35 -7.47 1.43
CA THR A 642 3.76 -6.38 0.64
C THR A 642 2.82 -5.50 1.45
N GLY A 643 2.12 -6.07 2.43
CA GLY A 643 0.99 -5.42 3.12
C GLY A 643 -0.32 -5.49 2.33
N TYR A 644 -0.37 -6.17 1.18
CA TYR A 644 -1.57 -6.26 0.33
C TYR A 644 -1.56 -7.58 -0.47
N PRO A 645 -2.71 -8.08 -0.96
CA PRO A 645 -2.78 -9.34 -1.70
C PRO A 645 -1.92 -9.36 -2.96
N TYR A 646 -1.39 -10.52 -3.32
CA TYR A 646 -0.73 -10.74 -4.60
C TYR A 646 -1.62 -10.26 -5.76
N MET A 647 -1.03 -9.60 -6.76
CA MET A 647 -1.76 -8.98 -7.87
C MET A 647 -1.52 -9.70 -9.21
N THR A 648 -0.74 -10.79 -9.23
CA THR A 648 -0.48 -11.55 -10.46
C THR A 648 -0.90 -13.01 -10.33
N LYS A 649 -1.35 -13.59 -11.45
CA LYS A 649 -1.72 -15.01 -11.54
C LYS A 649 -0.58 -15.94 -11.15
N ALA A 650 0.66 -15.57 -11.47
CA ALA A 650 1.85 -16.37 -11.17
C ALA A 650 2.08 -16.56 -9.66
N GLU A 651 1.90 -15.50 -8.86
CA GLU A 651 1.99 -15.56 -7.40
C GLU A 651 0.86 -16.42 -6.80
N TRP A 652 -0.37 -16.25 -7.30
CA TRP A 652 -1.51 -17.05 -6.85
C TRP A 652 -1.40 -18.52 -7.25
N LEU A 653 -0.87 -18.84 -8.43
CA LEU A 653 -0.58 -20.22 -8.85
C LEU A 653 0.44 -20.89 -7.92
N ASP A 654 1.51 -20.20 -7.51
CA ASP A 654 2.49 -20.72 -6.55
C ASP A 654 1.87 -20.93 -5.16
N PHE A 655 1.11 -19.95 -4.65
CA PHE A 655 0.40 -20.04 -3.38
C PHE A 655 -0.59 -21.21 -3.35
N PHE A 656 -1.47 -21.29 -4.35
CA PHE A 656 -2.51 -22.31 -4.42
C PHE A 656 -1.97 -23.71 -4.72
N SER A 657 -0.92 -23.85 -5.55
CA SER A 657 -0.29 -25.15 -5.81
C SER A 657 0.28 -25.78 -4.52
N LYS A 658 0.83 -24.96 -3.62
CA LYS A 658 1.31 -25.42 -2.30
C LYS A 658 0.17 -25.94 -1.43
N ALA A 659 -0.97 -25.24 -1.40
CA ALA A 659 -2.15 -25.68 -0.67
C ALA A 659 -2.79 -26.95 -1.29
N GLN A 660 -2.86 -27.02 -2.62
CA GLN A 660 -3.36 -28.18 -3.35
C GLN A 660 -2.50 -29.43 -3.08
N ALA A 661 -1.18 -29.28 -2.96
CA ALA A 661 -0.26 -30.36 -2.58
C ALA A 661 -0.52 -30.89 -1.15
N LEU A 662 -1.13 -30.09 -0.26
CA LEU A 662 -1.63 -30.52 1.06
C LEU A 662 -3.05 -31.12 1.01
N GLY A 663 -3.68 -31.13 -0.16
CA GLY A 663 -5.03 -31.64 -0.39
C GLY A 663 -6.16 -30.65 -0.15
N ILE A 664 -5.86 -29.34 -0.05
CA ILE A 664 -6.85 -28.25 -0.03
C ILE A 664 -7.48 -28.13 -1.42
N ASN A 665 -8.80 -27.96 -1.47
CA ASN A 665 -9.57 -27.73 -2.71
C ASN A 665 -10.52 -26.52 -2.60
N PHE A 666 -10.52 -25.82 -1.46
CA PHE A 666 -11.44 -24.73 -1.17
C PHE A 666 -10.76 -23.60 -0.40
N PHE A 667 -11.10 -22.36 -0.76
CA PHE A 667 -10.71 -21.16 -0.02
C PHE A 667 -11.94 -20.31 0.31
N ARG A 668 -12.11 -20.03 1.61
CA ARG A 668 -13.00 -18.99 2.08
C ARG A 668 -12.18 -17.73 2.33
N PHE A 669 -12.51 -16.63 1.68
CA PHE A 669 -11.85 -15.34 1.91
C PHE A 669 -12.63 -14.58 2.98
N HIS A 670 -12.06 -14.53 4.18
CA HIS A 670 -12.72 -14.09 5.39
C HIS A 670 -12.95 -12.57 5.38
N SER A 671 -14.19 -12.11 5.24
CA SER A 671 -14.58 -10.69 5.15
C SER A 671 -13.88 -9.89 4.04
N TRP A 672 -13.41 -10.56 2.97
CA TRP A 672 -12.74 -9.93 1.83
C TRP A 672 -12.93 -10.69 0.52
N THR A 673 -12.66 -10.00 -0.60
CA THR A 673 -12.71 -10.55 -1.96
C THR A 673 -11.31 -10.43 -2.59
N PRO A 674 -10.66 -11.52 -3.04
CA PRO A 674 -9.33 -11.45 -3.65
C PRO A 674 -9.37 -10.85 -5.06
N PRO A 675 -8.24 -10.44 -5.65
CA PRO A 675 -8.22 -9.89 -7.01
C PRO A 675 -8.52 -10.98 -8.05
N GLU A 676 -8.89 -10.56 -9.27
CA GLU A 676 -9.21 -11.43 -10.42
C GLU A 676 -8.13 -12.50 -10.67
N ALA A 677 -6.86 -12.11 -10.56
CA ALA A 677 -5.69 -13.00 -10.65
C ALA A 677 -5.73 -14.24 -9.73
N ALA A 678 -6.44 -14.16 -8.59
CA ALA A 678 -6.66 -15.32 -7.72
C ALA A 678 -7.68 -16.29 -8.33
N PHE A 679 -8.75 -15.78 -8.92
CA PHE A 679 -9.76 -16.59 -9.59
C PHE A 679 -9.20 -17.24 -10.86
N GLU A 680 -8.40 -16.52 -11.67
CA GLU A 680 -7.72 -17.13 -12.81
C GLU A 680 -6.82 -18.32 -12.40
N ALA A 681 -6.05 -18.17 -11.31
CA ALA A 681 -5.19 -19.24 -10.79
C ALA A 681 -6.01 -20.42 -10.21
N ALA A 682 -7.12 -20.13 -9.54
CA ALA A 682 -8.01 -21.16 -9.00
C ALA A 682 -8.78 -21.90 -10.10
N ASP A 683 -9.16 -21.22 -11.18
CA ASP A 683 -9.78 -21.81 -12.36
C ASP A 683 -8.82 -22.80 -13.03
N GLU A 684 -7.55 -22.41 -13.24
CA GLU A 684 -6.52 -23.29 -13.82
C GLU A 684 -6.23 -24.52 -12.95
N LEU A 685 -6.24 -24.35 -11.61
CA LEU A 685 -5.94 -25.43 -10.66
C LEU A 685 -7.15 -26.28 -10.24
N GLY A 686 -8.39 -25.88 -10.56
CA GLY A 686 -9.60 -26.60 -10.12
C GLY A 686 -9.96 -26.35 -8.65
N ILE A 687 -9.71 -25.15 -8.12
CA ILE A 687 -9.96 -24.78 -6.73
C ILE A 687 -11.29 -24.04 -6.60
N TYR A 688 -12.06 -24.39 -5.57
CA TYR A 688 -13.32 -23.74 -5.24
C TYR A 688 -13.09 -22.50 -4.36
N MET A 689 -13.81 -21.41 -4.61
CA MET A 689 -13.67 -20.15 -3.89
C MET A 689 -15.01 -19.62 -3.35
N GLN A 690 -14.96 -19.13 -2.12
CA GLN A 690 -16.00 -18.33 -1.47
C GLN A 690 -15.40 -16.97 -1.07
N PRO A 691 -15.45 -15.94 -1.93
CA PRO A 691 -15.27 -14.56 -1.48
C PRO A 691 -16.31 -14.16 -0.43
N GLU A 692 -16.00 -13.14 0.37
CA GLU A 692 -16.96 -12.46 1.24
C GLU A 692 -16.97 -10.94 0.99
N LEU A 693 -18.12 -10.30 1.19
CA LEU A 693 -18.18 -8.84 1.38
C LEU A 693 -17.53 -8.44 2.71
N TYR A 694 -17.34 -7.14 2.91
CA TYR A 694 -16.56 -6.54 4.00
C TYR A 694 -17.34 -6.45 5.33
N GLY A 695 -18.29 -7.35 5.53
CA GLY A 695 -19.13 -7.38 6.73
C GLY A 695 -18.40 -7.99 7.93
N PHE A 696 -18.52 -7.33 9.08
CA PHE A 696 -18.09 -7.84 10.37
C PHE A 696 -19.02 -7.34 11.49
N GLY A 697 -19.53 -8.23 12.33
CA GLY A 697 -20.39 -7.88 13.48
C GLY A 697 -21.65 -7.11 13.08
N GLY A 698 -21.88 -5.94 13.68
CA GLY A 698 -23.06 -5.10 13.48
C GLY A 698 -23.16 -4.37 12.12
N THR A 699 -22.58 -4.91 11.05
CA THR A 699 -22.62 -4.31 9.70
C THR A 699 -24.04 -3.99 9.26
N PRO A 700 -24.32 -2.74 8.83
CA PRO A 700 -25.58 -2.38 8.21
C PRO A 700 -25.55 -2.71 6.71
N PHE A 701 -26.47 -3.56 6.25
CA PHE A 701 -26.68 -3.81 4.82
C PHE A 701 -27.33 -2.58 4.15
N SER A 702 -26.46 -1.64 3.76
CA SER A 702 -26.81 -0.41 3.05
C SER A 702 -26.68 -0.59 1.53
N ALA A 703 -27.11 0.41 0.75
CA ALA A 703 -26.99 0.41 -0.70
C ALA A 703 -25.56 0.17 -1.21
N TYR A 704 -24.52 0.54 -0.45
CA TYR A 704 -23.14 0.20 -0.79
C TYR A 704 -22.92 -1.31 -0.92
N TYR A 705 -23.48 -2.11 -0.01
CA TYR A 705 -23.33 -3.57 -0.05
C TYR A 705 -24.14 -4.19 -1.18
N ASP A 706 -25.31 -3.63 -1.51
CA ASP A 706 -26.11 -4.02 -2.67
C ASP A 706 -25.31 -3.79 -3.96
N GLU A 707 -24.76 -2.59 -4.15
CA GLU A 707 -23.97 -2.22 -5.33
C GLU A 707 -22.65 -3.02 -5.42
N GLU A 708 -21.91 -3.15 -4.32
CA GLU A 708 -20.63 -3.87 -4.27
C GLU A 708 -20.82 -5.36 -4.56
N ALA A 709 -21.90 -5.98 -4.06
CA ALA A 709 -22.22 -7.37 -4.38
C ALA A 709 -22.50 -7.57 -5.87
N VAL A 710 -23.24 -6.65 -6.50
CA VAL A 710 -23.51 -6.71 -7.95
C VAL A 710 -22.24 -6.45 -8.75
N ARG A 711 -21.39 -5.49 -8.35
CA ARG A 711 -20.07 -5.25 -8.96
C ARG A 711 -19.21 -6.52 -8.93
N ILE A 712 -19.08 -7.18 -7.77
CA ILE A 712 -18.30 -8.41 -7.60
C ILE A 712 -18.89 -9.57 -8.43
N LEU A 713 -20.22 -9.73 -8.45
CA LEU A 713 -20.89 -10.78 -9.24
C LEU A 713 -20.69 -10.59 -10.74
N HIS A 714 -20.71 -9.35 -11.24
CA HIS A 714 -20.42 -9.06 -12.65
C HIS A 714 -18.94 -9.20 -12.99
N TYR A 715 -18.06 -8.56 -12.21
CA TYR A 715 -16.62 -8.55 -12.45
C TYR A 715 -15.99 -9.94 -12.42
N LEU A 716 -16.56 -10.86 -11.62
CA LEU A 716 -16.06 -12.23 -11.48
C LEU A 716 -17.05 -13.28 -12.04
N ALA A 717 -17.97 -12.89 -12.94
CA ALA A 717 -19.07 -13.74 -13.40
C ALA A 717 -18.62 -15.06 -14.04
N ASN A 718 -17.53 -15.01 -14.82
CA ASN A 718 -17.12 -16.07 -15.72
C ASN A 718 -16.25 -17.16 -15.06
N HIS A 719 -15.64 -16.84 -13.91
CA HIS A 719 -14.76 -17.75 -13.16
C HIS A 719 -15.52 -18.96 -12.58
N PRO A 720 -15.29 -20.21 -13.07
CA PRO A 720 -15.91 -21.41 -12.51
C PRO A 720 -15.47 -21.73 -11.06
N SER A 721 -14.33 -21.20 -10.61
CA SER A 721 -13.88 -21.27 -9.21
C SER A 721 -14.79 -20.53 -8.23
N PHE A 722 -15.45 -19.43 -8.65
CA PHE A 722 -16.40 -18.70 -7.81
C PHE A 722 -17.68 -19.54 -7.63
N VAL A 723 -17.77 -20.27 -6.51
CA VAL A 723 -18.83 -21.27 -6.26
C VAL A 723 -19.87 -20.82 -5.24
N MET A 724 -19.48 -19.92 -4.34
CA MET A 724 -20.28 -19.46 -3.21
C MET A 724 -20.00 -17.98 -2.94
N PHE A 725 -20.98 -17.22 -2.47
CA PHE A 725 -20.79 -15.85 -1.98
C PHE A 725 -21.46 -15.68 -0.62
N ALA A 726 -20.89 -14.84 0.26
CA ALA A 726 -21.49 -14.51 1.55
C ALA A 726 -21.11 -13.09 2.00
N TRP A 727 -21.84 -12.52 2.96
CA TRP A 727 -21.73 -11.08 3.24
C TRP A 727 -20.64 -10.68 4.25
N GLY A 728 -19.93 -11.65 4.83
CA GLY A 728 -18.90 -11.41 5.83
C GLY A 728 -18.89 -12.42 6.98
N ASN A 729 -18.32 -12.00 8.10
CA ASN A 729 -18.01 -12.86 9.24
C ASN A 729 -18.63 -12.37 10.56
N GLU A 730 -19.04 -13.31 11.41
CA GLU A 730 -19.56 -13.09 12.76
C GLU A 730 -20.64 -11.99 12.83
N LEU A 731 -21.47 -11.91 11.79
CA LEU A 731 -22.43 -10.84 11.64
C LEU A 731 -23.57 -10.94 12.66
N ASP A 732 -24.00 -9.78 13.17
CA ASP A 732 -25.17 -9.62 14.03
C ASP A 732 -26.45 -9.54 13.18
N THR A 733 -26.73 -10.61 12.43
CA THR A 733 -27.92 -10.75 11.58
C THR A 733 -29.15 -11.13 12.42
N THR A 734 -29.66 -10.22 13.25
CA THR A 734 -30.95 -10.40 13.93
C THR A 734 -31.97 -9.33 13.56
N GLY A 735 -33.27 -9.67 13.68
CA GLY A 735 -34.38 -8.76 13.38
C GLY A 735 -34.25 -8.12 11.99
N SER A 736 -34.38 -6.80 11.92
CA SER A 736 -34.27 -6.03 10.68
C SER A 736 -32.92 -6.15 9.98
N ASN A 737 -31.83 -6.49 10.68
CA ASN A 737 -30.54 -6.70 10.02
C ASN A 737 -30.52 -8.03 9.23
N ARG A 738 -31.27 -9.05 9.70
CA ARG A 738 -31.49 -10.27 8.92
C ARG A 738 -32.39 -10.02 7.71
N ASP A 739 -33.36 -9.13 7.82
CA ASP A 739 -34.20 -8.73 6.69
C ASP A 739 -33.35 -8.04 5.59
N GLY A 740 -32.36 -7.22 5.96
CA GLY A 740 -31.35 -6.68 5.05
C GLY A 740 -30.48 -7.76 4.39
N ALA A 741 -29.89 -8.65 5.17
CA ALA A 741 -29.10 -9.79 4.65
C ALA A 741 -29.89 -10.69 3.70
N ASN A 742 -31.19 -10.86 3.96
CA ASN A 742 -32.12 -11.58 3.10
C ASN A 742 -32.40 -10.83 1.79
N ALA A 743 -32.64 -9.52 1.85
CA ALA A 743 -32.87 -8.70 0.66
C ALA A 743 -31.65 -8.72 -0.29
N LEU A 744 -30.45 -8.56 0.26
CA LEU A 744 -29.18 -8.67 -0.47
C LEU A 744 -29.02 -10.04 -1.14
N ARG A 745 -29.40 -11.13 -0.46
CA ARG A 745 -29.38 -12.48 -1.06
C ARG A 745 -30.32 -12.62 -2.24
N GLU A 746 -31.55 -12.12 -2.13
CA GLU A 746 -32.50 -12.22 -3.25
C GLU A 746 -32.13 -11.27 -4.41
N LEU A 747 -31.47 -10.12 -4.13
CA LEU A 747 -30.82 -9.28 -5.14
C LEU A 747 -29.73 -10.07 -5.88
N CYS A 748 -28.78 -10.65 -5.15
CA CYS A 748 -27.70 -11.45 -5.74
C CYS A 748 -28.24 -12.61 -6.58
N ARG A 749 -29.24 -13.35 -6.11
CA ARG A 749 -29.93 -14.41 -6.88
C ARG A 749 -30.67 -13.91 -8.12
N SER A 750 -31.11 -12.65 -8.13
CA SER A 750 -31.76 -12.04 -9.30
C SER A 750 -30.77 -11.62 -10.39
N VAL A 751 -29.52 -11.32 -10.00
CA VAL A 751 -28.40 -11.04 -10.90
C VAL A 751 -27.75 -12.33 -11.40
N ASP A 752 -27.48 -13.27 -10.49
CA ASP A 752 -26.84 -14.54 -10.77
C ASP A 752 -27.34 -15.65 -9.84
N ASN A 753 -27.96 -16.69 -10.41
CA ASN A 753 -28.48 -17.85 -9.68
C ASN A 753 -27.61 -19.13 -9.82
N THR A 754 -26.41 -19.01 -10.38
CA THR A 754 -25.46 -20.13 -10.59
C THR A 754 -24.52 -20.36 -9.41
N ARG A 755 -24.46 -19.40 -8.47
CA ARG A 755 -23.68 -19.43 -7.23
C ARG A 755 -24.56 -19.76 -6.02
N LEU A 756 -23.97 -20.30 -4.95
CA LEU A 756 -24.65 -20.54 -3.68
C LEU A 756 -24.47 -19.36 -2.72
N TYR A 757 -25.53 -19.00 -1.98
CA TYR A 757 -25.50 -17.82 -1.11
C TYR A 757 -25.77 -18.14 0.37
N ALA A 758 -25.09 -17.41 1.26
CA ALA A 758 -25.35 -17.43 2.69
C ALA A 758 -25.22 -16.02 3.30
N GLU A 759 -25.89 -15.76 4.43
CA GLU A 759 -25.80 -14.45 5.10
C GLU A 759 -24.44 -14.15 5.73
N GLY A 760 -23.53 -15.13 5.83
CA GLY A 760 -22.19 -14.98 6.39
C GLY A 760 -21.70 -16.24 7.10
N SER A 761 -20.52 -16.11 7.70
CA SER A 761 -19.84 -17.20 8.42
C SER A 761 -19.83 -16.94 9.92
N ASN A 762 -20.20 -17.94 10.73
CA ASN A 762 -20.25 -17.88 12.19
C ASN A 762 -21.19 -16.79 12.78
N ASN A 763 -22.13 -16.29 11.97
CA ASN A 763 -23.08 -15.23 12.33
C ASN A 763 -23.85 -15.53 13.63
N ASN A 764 -24.12 -14.47 14.40
CA ASN A 764 -24.78 -14.50 15.69
C ASN A 764 -24.05 -15.41 16.71
N TYR A 765 -22.72 -15.38 16.74
CA TYR A 765 -21.85 -16.33 17.45
C TYR A 765 -22.32 -16.76 18.85
N TRP A 766 -22.85 -15.85 19.68
CA TRP A 766 -23.31 -16.16 21.04
C TRP A 766 -24.64 -16.93 21.09
N SER A 767 -25.49 -16.77 20.06
CA SER A 767 -26.79 -17.41 19.91
C SER A 767 -27.03 -17.79 18.44
N PRO A 768 -26.27 -18.77 17.92
CA PRO A 768 -26.32 -19.13 16.50
C PRO A 768 -27.73 -19.57 16.10
N SER A 769 -28.13 -19.17 14.90
CA SER A 769 -29.42 -19.53 14.33
C SER A 769 -29.31 -19.60 12.81
N PHE A 770 -29.60 -20.77 12.24
CA PHE A 770 -29.55 -20.95 10.80
C PHE A 770 -30.60 -20.06 10.10
N ASN A 771 -30.19 -19.35 9.04
CA ASN A 771 -31.09 -18.62 8.18
C ASN A 771 -31.62 -19.58 7.10
N THR A 772 -32.89 -19.96 7.16
CA THR A 772 -33.49 -20.95 6.25
C THR A 772 -33.55 -20.53 4.79
N GLY A 773 -33.27 -19.25 4.47
CA GLY A 773 -33.14 -18.77 3.10
C GLY A 773 -31.80 -19.12 2.45
N ASP A 774 -30.79 -19.49 3.24
CA ASP A 774 -29.43 -19.77 2.78
C ASP A 774 -29.29 -21.15 2.13
N ASP A 775 -28.28 -21.26 1.27
CA ASP A 775 -27.98 -22.50 0.55
C ASP A 775 -27.11 -23.46 1.37
N TYR A 776 -26.32 -22.93 2.31
CA TYR A 776 -25.43 -23.66 3.21
C TYR A 776 -25.27 -22.91 4.54
N TRP A 777 -24.67 -23.53 5.55
CA TRP A 777 -24.36 -22.87 6.82
C TRP A 777 -22.89 -23.04 7.20
N THR A 778 -22.17 -21.94 7.45
CA THR A 778 -20.81 -21.95 7.98
C THR A 778 -20.84 -21.58 9.45
N THR A 779 -20.55 -22.51 10.37
CA THR A 779 -20.58 -22.25 11.83
C THR A 779 -19.68 -23.19 12.63
N CYS A 780 -19.26 -22.75 13.82
CA CYS A 780 -18.54 -23.58 14.80
C CYS A 780 -19.46 -24.34 15.78
N LYS A 781 -20.74 -23.93 15.90
CA LYS A 781 -21.74 -24.56 16.78
C LYS A 781 -23.17 -24.24 16.34
N THR A 782 -24.11 -25.16 16.51
CA THR A 782 -25.50 -25.00 16.00
C THR A 782 -26.48 -24.45 17.03
N LYS A 783 -26.14 -24.40 18.33
CA LYS A 783 -26.97 -23.82 19.42
C LYS A 783 -26.12 -23.13 20.48
N ALA A 784 -26.77 -22.26 21.27
CA ALA A 784 -26.19 -21.65 22.47
C ALA A 784 -26.01 -22.67 23.61
N ASN A 785 -24.95 -22.52 24.42
CA ASN A 785 -24.44 -23.48 25.40
C ASN A 785 -23.99 -24.79 24.72
N SER A 786 -22.67 -24.93 24.54
CA SER A 786 -22.15 -25.41 23.24
C SER A 786 -21.89 -26.92 23.11
N ASP A 787 -21.75 -27.67 24.21
CA ASP A 787 -21.75 -29.15 24.21
C ASP A 787 -23.21 -29.65 24.36
N PRO A 788 -23.78 -30.51 23.49
CA PRO A 788 -23.18 -31.30 22.38
C PRO A 788 -23.40 -30.75 20.96
N TYR A 789 -23.50 -29.42 20.80
CA TYR A 789 -23.85 -28.75 19.54
C TYR A 789 -22.65 -28.17 18.78
N HIS A 790 -21.42 -28.54 19.17
CA HIS A 790 -20.17 -28.19 18.48
C HIS A 790 -20.10 -28.79 17.06
N THR A 791 -19.53 -28.04 16.13
CA THR A 791 -19.19 -28.48 14.76
C THR A 791 -17.71 -28.27 14.41
N ARG A 792 -16.89 -27.70 15.30
CA ARG A 792 -15.41 -27.65 15.19
C ARG A 792 -14.73 -28.66 16.14
N ILE A 793 -13.50 -29.09 15.81
CA ILE A 793 -12.80 -30.15 16.55
C ILE A 793 -12.10 -29.62 17.81
N SER A 794 -11.74 -28.33 17.83
CA SER A 794 -11.09 -27.67 18.96
C SER A 794 -11.77 -26.34 19.28
N PHE A 795 -11.81 -25.98 20.57
CA PHE A 795 -12.34 -24.70 21.06
C PHE A 795 -11.35 -24.08 22.05
N SER A 796 -11.21 -22.76 22.00
CA SER A 796 -10.58 -22.02 23.10
C SER A 796 -11.35 -22.22 24.41
N TRP A 797 -10.63 -22.23 25.53
CA TRP A 797 -11.20 -22.42 26.88
C TRP A 797 -12.20 -21.33 27.28
N VAL A 798 -12.18 -20.17 26.60
CA VAL A 798 -13.18 -19.10 26.78
C VAL A 798 -14.51 -19.40 26.09
N ASP A 799 -14.50 -20.23 25.04
CA ASP A 799 -15.67 -20.58 24.23
C ASP A 799 -16.34 -21.89 24.67
N ALA A 800 -15.54 -22.83 25.18
CA ALA A 800 -15.99 -24.09 25.76
C ALA A 800 -15.07 -24.49 26.93
N ALA A 801 -15.65 -24.63 28.13
CA ALA A 801 -14.90 -24.89 29.36
C ALA A 801 -14.18 -26.27 29.42
N SER A 802 -14.38 -27.13 28.42
CA SER A 802 -13.69 -28.43 28.26
C SER A 802 -12.89 -28.51 26.96
N GLY A 803 -12.76 -27.41 26.21
CA GLY A 803 -12.30 -27.41 24.83
C GLY A 803 -13.29 -28.08 23.88
N GLY A 804 -12.78 -28.51 22.72
CA GLY A 804 -13.51 -29.31 21.74
C GLY A 804 -13.24 -30.80 21.91
N ALA A 805 -13.50 -31.58 20.86
CA ALA A 805 -13.29 -33.02 20.86
C ALA A 805 -11.80 -33.41 20.95
N LEU A 806 -10.86 -32.59 20.45
CA LEU A 806 -9.42 -32.89 20.56
C LEU A 806 -8.92 -32.75 22.00
N GLU A 807 -9.36 -31.71 22.71
CA GLU A 807 -8.92 -31.43 24.09
C GLU A 807 -9.59 -32.36 25.12
N SER A 808 -10.85 -32.76 24.86
CA SER A 808 -11.68 -33.51 25.82
C SER A 808 -11.72 -35.02 25.62
N MET A 809 -11.36 -35.54 24.44
CA MET A 809 -11.53 -36.96 24.10
C MET A 809 -10.22 -37.66 23.76
N GLN A 810 -10.14 -38.95 24.09
CA GLN A 810 -9.10 -39.82 23.54
C GLN A 810 -9.35 -40.06 22.04
N PRO A 811 -8.31 -40.15 21.19
CA PRO A 811 -8.45 -40.48 19.78
C PRO A 811 -9.30 -41.75 19.57
N ASN A 812 -10.39 -41.62 18.80
CA ASN A 812 -11.37 -42.69 18.62
C ASN A 812 -12.05 -42.58 17.25
N THR A 813 -12.65 -43.68 16.78
CA THR A 813 -13.32 -43.77 15.47
C THR A 813 -14.85 -43.73 15.58
N THR A 814 -15.38 -43.31 16.73
CA THR A 814 -16.83 -43.34 17.05
C THR A 814 -17.45 -41.95 17.17
N PHE A 815 -16.65 -40.95 17.53
CA PHE A 815 -17.06 -39.55 17.57
C PHE A 815 -17.44 -39.06 16.16
N ASN A 816 -18.52 -38.27 16.10
CA ASN A 816 -19.03 -37.65 14.89
C ASN A 816 -19.97 -36.50 15.26
N TYR A 817 -20.16 -35.55 14.35
CA TYR A 817 -21.00 -34.37 14.56
C TYR A 817 -22.49 -34.60 14.30
N GLN A 818 -22.97 -35.85 14.18
CA GLN A 818 -24.34 -36.16 13.77
C GLN A 818 -25.41 -35.57 14.69
N HIS A 819 -25.11 -35.40 15.99
CA HIS A 819 -26.01 -34.75 16.94
C HIS A 819 -26.08 -33.23 16.69
N ALA A 820 -24.93 -32.56 16.58
CA ALA A 820 -24.89 -31.11 16.35
C ALA A 820 -25.61 -30.70 15.07
N ILE A 821 -25.54 -31.51 14.00
CA ILE A 821 -26.17 -31.23 12.71
C ILE A 821 -27.55 -31.89 12.53
N SER A 822 -28.13 -32.53 13.55
CA SER A 822 -29.34 -33.37 13.38
C SER A 822 -30.61 -32.60 12.95
N GLU A 823 -30.63 -31.29 13.13
CA GLU A 823 -31.74 -30.40 12.79
C GLU A 823 -31.50 -29.61 11.49
N ILE A 824 -30.39 -29.88 10.77
CA ILE A 824 -29.95 -29.14 9.58
C ILE A 824 -30.09 -30.01 8.34
N ASP A 825 -30.88 -29.55 7.37
CA ASP A 825 -31.18 -30.24 6.10
C ASP A 825 -30.33 -29.73 4.91
N LYS A 826 -29.56 -28.66 5.12
CA LYS A 826 -28.60 -28.05 4.19
C LYS A 826 -27.15 -28.51 4.47
N PRO A 827 -26.19 -28.29 3.55
CA PRO A 827 -24.79 -28.53 3.83
C PRO A 827 -24.29 -27.61 4.95
N LEU A 828 -23.53 -28.16 5.89
CA LEU A 828 -22.86 -27.40 6.94
C LEU A 828 -21.36 -27.46 6.72
N MET A 829 -20.74 -26.30 6.56
CA MET A 829 -19.30 -26.14 6.63
C MET A 829 -18.89 -25.81 8.06
N ASN A 830 -17.84 -26.47 8.52
CA ASN A 830 -17.23 -26.11 9.78
C ASN A 830 -16.55 -24.74 9.64
N HIS A 831 -16.82 -23.83 10.57
CA HIS A 831 -16.03 -22.62 10.76
C HIS A 831 -14.90 -22.88 11.76
N GLU A 832 -13.68 -22.45 11.40
CA GLU A 832 -12.44 -22.54 12.19
C GLU A 832 -12.27 -23.89 12.90
N ALA A 833 -11.82 -24.91 12.16
CA ALA A 833 -11.73 -26.30 12.65
C ALA A 833 -11.01 -26.43 14.00
N GLY A 834 -9.94 -25.66 14.21
CA GLY A 834 -9.33 -25.48 15.52
C GLY A 834 -8.64 -24.13 15.66
N GLN A 835 -8.55 -23.66 16.90
CA GLN A 835 -7.85 -22.44 17.28
C GLN A 835 -6.64 -22.83 18.15
N TYR A 836 -5.48 -23.03 17.52
CA TYR A 836 -4.23 -23.36 18.22
C TYR A 836 -3.34 -22.13 18.30
N GLN A 837 -2.90 -21.81 19.51
CA GLN A 837 -1.84 -20.84 19.73
C GLN A 837 -0.50 -21.59 19.73
N VAL A 838 0.33 -21.31 18.73
CA VAL A 838 1.72 -21.77 18.65
C VAL A 838 2.65 -20.59 18.84
N LEU A 839 3.76 -20.78 19.55
CA LEU A 839 4.79 -19.74 19.69
C LEU A 839 5.68 -19.78 18.43
N PRO A 840 5.91 -18.68 17.71
CA PRO A 840 6.83 -18.68 16.58
C PRO A 840 8.28 -18.86 17.03
N LEU A 841 9.09 -19.56 16.23
CA LEU A 841 10.53 -19.66 16.44
C LEU A 841 11.18 -18.30 16.18
N PHE A 842 11.20 -17.43 17.19
CA PHE A 842 11.60 -16.01 17.06
C PHE A 842 12.86 -15.77 16.19
N ASP A 843 13.96 -16.48 16.45
CA ASP A 843 15.23 -16.27 15.73
C ASP A 843 15.19 -16.77 14.26
N GLU A 844 14.20 -17.60 13.88
CA GLU A 844 13.96 -18.03 12.50
C GLU A 844 12.89 -17.17 11.79
N GLU A 845 11.86 -16.72 12.51
CA GLU A 845 10.73 -15.99 11.95
C GLU A 845 10.99 -14.48 11.80
N ILE A 846 11.60 -13.82 12.80
CA ILE A 846 11.81 -12.36 12.81
C ILE A 846 12.60 -11.87 11.57
N PRO A 847 13.69 -12.53 11.11
CA PRO A 847 14.43 -12.08 9.94
C PRO A 847 13.64 -12.13 8.63
N LYS A 848 12.57 -12.93 8.54
CA LYS A 848 11.77 -13.05 7.31
C LYS A 848 11.04 -11.76 6.94
N TYR A 849 10.78 -10.90 7.92
CA TYR A 849 10.06 -9.63 7.74
C TYR A 849 10.98 -8.47 7.32
N GLU A 850 12.31 -8.60 7.47
CA GLU A 850 13.27 -7.51 7.23
C GLU A 850 13.14 -6.87 5.84
N LYS A 851 12.81 -7.67 4.82
CA LYS A 851 12.65 -7.23 3.42
C LYS A 851 11.25 -6.73 3.05
N GLY A 852 10.28 -6.81 3.97
CA GLY A 852 8.89 -6.36 3.74
C GLY A 852 8.63 -4.92 4.18
N VAL A 853 7.38 -4.47 4.03
CA VAL A 853 6.89 -3.17 4.53
C VAL A 853 6.68 -3.13 6.05
N PHE A 854 6.74 -4.28 6.74
CA PHE A 854 6.59 -4.40 8.19
C PHE A 854 7.89 -4.77 8.89
N GLU A 855 7.88 -4.58 10.21
CA GLU A 855 8.81 -5.15 11.17
C GLU A 855 8.05 -5.97 12.21
N ALA A 856 8.61 -7.13 12.57
CA ALA A 856 8.05 -8.04 13.58
C ALA A 856 8.36 -7.59 15.02
N ARG A 857 8.18 -6.30 15.33
CA ARG A 857 8.46 -5.71 16.66
C ARG A 857 7.63 -6.34 17.78
N ASN A 858 6.41 -6.79 17.46
CA ASN A 858 5.59 -7.60 18.35
C ASN A 858 6.29 -8.92 18.74
N LEU A 859 6.90 -9.62 17.77
CA LEU A 859 7.63 -10.86 18.01
C LEU A 859 8.94 -10.61 18.76
N GLN A 860 9.68 -9.55 18.39
CA GLN A 860 10.88 -9.09 19.10
C GLN A 860 10.57 -8.78 20.58
N TYR A 861 9.49 -8.04 20.85
CA TYR A 861 9.03 -7.76 22.21
C TYR A 861 8.80 -9.03 23.03
N TYR A 862 8.13 -10.04 22.47
CA TYR A 862 7.87 -11.30 23.18
C TYR A 862 9.14 -12.16 23.35
N ARG A 863 10.04 -12.17 22.36
CA ARG A 863 11.37 -12.78 22.43
C ARG A 863 12.18 -12.20 23.60
N ASP A 864 12.30 -10.88 23.64
CA ASP A 864 13.11 -10.17 24.63
C ASP A 864 12.46 -10.21 26.03
N LEU A 865 11.11 -10.23 26.09
CA LEU A 865 10.39 -10.52 27.32
C LEU A 865 10.73 -11.92 27.83
N MET A 866 10.71 -12.96 26.98
CA MET A 866 11.11 -14.32 27.38
C MET A 866 12.58 -14.38 27.80
N GLU A 867 13.48 -13.69 27.12
CA GLU A 867 14.89 -13.56 27.50
C GLU A 867 15.04 -12.91 28.89
N SER A 868 14.35 -11.80 29.14
CA SER A 868 14.36 -11.09 30.44
C SER A 868 13.85 -11.93 31.62
N LYS A 869 13.04 -12.98 31.35
CA LYS A 869 12.56 -13.94 32.35
C LYS A 869 13.42 -15.21 32.45
N GLY A 870 14.46 -15.34 31.62
CA GLY A 870 15.26 -16.56 31.52
C GLY A 870 14.48 -17.75 30.91
N LEU A 871 13.48 -17.47 30.07
CA LEU A 871 12.58 -18.44 29.46
C LEU A 871 12.82 -18.65 27.96
N LEU A 872 13.71 -17.89 27.31
CA LEU A 872 13.94 -17.98 25.86
C LEU A 872 14.32 -19.41 25.41
N TYR A 873 15.01 -20.19 26.24
CA TYR A 873 15.32 -21.60 25.98
C TYR A 873 14.08 -22.51 25.79
N MET A 874 12.90 -22.06 26.21
CA MET A 874 11.63 -22.77 26.03
C MET A 874 10.98 -22.51 24.67
N ASN A 875 11.49 -21.58 23.86
CA ASN A 875 10.96 -21.23 22.54
C ASN A 875 10.80 -22.49 21.67
N GLU A 876 11.90 -23.21 21.43
CA GLU A 876 11.94 -24.51 20.74
C GLU A 876 11.02 -25.61 21.30
N ILE A 877 10.53 -25.47 22.54
CA ILE A 877 9.64 -26.44 23.21
C ILE A 877 8.17 -26.09 22.97
N PHE A 878 7.84 -24.80 22.81
CA PHE A 878 6.48 -24.30 22.58
C PHE A 878 6.13 -24.04 21.10
N SER A 879 7.12 -24.11 20.21
CA SER A 879 6.94 -24.03 18.75
C SER A 879 6.71 -25.40 18.06
N LYS A 880 6.58 -26.48 18.82
CA LYS A 880 6.43 -27.87 18.33
C LYS A 880 5.15 -28.50 18.87
#